data_AF-A0A0W1ABQ7-F1
#
_entry.id   AF-A0A0W1ABQ7-F1
#
_cell.length_a   1.000
_cell.length_b   1.000
_cell.length_c   1.000
_cell.angle_alpha   90.00
_cell.angle_beta   90.00
_cell.angle_gamma   90.00
#
_symmetry.space_group_name_H-M   'P 1'
#
loop_
_entity.id
_entity.type
_entity.pdbx_description
1 polymer ?
#
loop_
_entity_poly.entity_id
_entity_poly.type
_entity_poly.pdbx_seq_one_letter_code
_entity_poly.pdbx_strand_id
1 'polypeptide(L)'
;MDITFFEPRSNPINSTLDSKINPLSLMMDYLLKGLLLIVAVTVFIPFSPKLPGPSLDASWALALNEAVARGLAFGKDILFTLGPYSSIYTKSYHPATDWIMMGGSLYLSLCYWLCLMHLMPGVKWRWTIAFAFILFSMMYSRDSLFFSYPLLLGLFVYKTTFMKNGFIEHRTDQPLLFSFLLTPLGLLSLIKGSLMILSIITALFFAAILKLHRQNRLAWISLLIPSITLVFFWTLCGQSIFNIPAYIHSTLVLSFGFTEAMSLEGNISEVLLYWLSACLILLNLLAEKNVPTKARLFLSGIFFLFLLISSKAGFTRHFGHAFISGTSILLASFLLPFVSKSKWNAPIIALAIYSATYINGQYTKISIQDNITSTYKAAWYGAKYRLENQNWLKQNFDLALNYLKEQDNFPNLPGSVDIYSYRQSALIAAGMNWSPRPVFQSYSVFTQSLAETNAHYLASATSPEYIIFKIEPIDNRLPSLEDGTSWPLLLGNYQPFQFKNSNLYLKKQATAPKLNLHKLNDERAVLGEKIELPKSSHPLFVEFEIQPTLLGRIVSALYKTDQLTMNLTLIDGKSKEFRIIPNMGQSRFLLSPLIEDTAEFGLLFNQDHFLDKKTIASFSIQPQHPEKNHWQQNYRIHFYELS
;
A
#
# COMPACT_ATOMS: atom_id res chain seq x y z
N MET A 1 -38.21 38.09 -72.11
CA MET A 1 -38.03 39.28 -71.25
C MET A 1 -39.23 39.38 -70.33
N ASP A 2 -39.45 38.46 -69.39
CA ASP A 2 -38.63 38.01 -68.24
C ASP A 2 -38.83 38.86 -66.98
N ILE A 3 -38.71 38.16 -65.84
CA ILE A 3 -38.54 38.63 -64.45
C ILE A 3 -39.87 38.65 -63.65
N THR A 4 -40.39 37.50 -63.19
CA THR A 4 -40.07 36.69 -61.97
C THR A 4 -40.76 37.17 -60.68
N PHE A 5 -41.74 36.38 -60.21
CA PHE A 5 -42.16 36.30 -58.81
C PHE A 5 -41.56 35.03 -58.19
N PHE A 6 -40.96 35.19 -57.00
CA PHE A 6 -40.35 34.14 -56.18
C PHE A 6 -41.43 33.24 -55.55
N GLU A 7 -41.38 31.94 -55.83
CA GLU A 7 -41.97 30.91 -54.95
C GLU A 7 -40.92 30.42 -53.94
N PRO A 8 -41.31 30.15 -52.68
CA PRO A 8 -40.40 29.61 -51.68
C PRO A 8 -40.12 28.13 -51.93
N ARG A 9 -38.85 27.79 -52.16
CA ARG A 9 -38.36 26.40 -52.17
C ARG A 9 -38.63 25.73 -50.82
N SER A 10 -39.47 24.70 -50.84
CA SER A 10 -39.54 23.69 -49.78
C SER A 10 -38.21 22.92 -49.74
N ASN A 11 -37.44 23.09 -48.66
CA ASN A 11 -36.29 22.26 -48.34
C ASN A 11 -36.78 20.86 -47.89
N PRO A 12 -36.38 19.76 -48.53
CA PRO A 12 -36.55 18.43 -47.97
C PRO A 12 -35.31 18.11 -47.13
N ILE A 13 -35.29 18.53 -45.86
CA ILE A 13 -34.35 17.99 -44.87
C ILE A 13 -35.15 17.06 -43.98
N ASN A 14 -35.31 15.82 -44.44
CA ASN A 14 -35.61 14.65 -43.62
C ASN A 14 -35.19 13.40 -44.40
N SER A 15 -33.88 13.24 -44.57
CA SER A 15 -33.27 11.93 -44.81
C SER A 15 -32.48 11.56 -43.56
N THR A 16 -33.20 11.00 -42.60
CA THR A 16 -32.61 10.13 -41.58
C THR A 16 -31.92 8.98 -42.30
N LEU A 17 -30.60 9.12 -42.52
CA LEU A 17 -29.72 7.99 -42.78
C LEU A 17 -29.76 7.10 -41.53
N ASP A 18 -30.70 6.17 -41.52
CA ASP A 18 -30.55 4.89 -40.85
C ASP A 18 -29.30 4.23 -41.43
N SER A 19 -28.16 4.49 -40.81
CA SER A 19 -26.97 3.69 -40.99
C SER A 19 -27.32 2.29 -40.49
N LYS A 20 -27.68 1.39 -41.41
CA LYS A 20 -27.82 -0.04 -41.13
C LYS A 20 -26.57 -0.48 -40.37
N ILE A 21 -26.73 -0.69 -39.06
CA ILE A 21 -25.66 -1.18 -38.20
C ILE A 21 -25.30 -2.56 -38.75
N ASN A 22 -24.07 -2.70 -39.23
CA ASN A 22 -23.60 -3.96 -39.79
C ASN A 22 -23.68 -5.04 -38.67
N PRO A 23 -24.47 -6.10 -38.83
CA PRO A 23 -24.62 -7.12 -37.79
C PRO A 23 -23.28 -7.77 -37.40
N LEU A 24 -22.32 -7.81 -38.35
CA LEU A 24 -20.96 -8.29 -38.09
C LEU A 24 -20.19 -7.38 -37.12
N SER A 25 -20.38 -6.04 -37.20
CA SER A 25 -19.70 -5.12 -36.29
C SER A 25 -20.33 -5.12 -34.90
N LEU A 26 -21.65 -5.35 -34.82
CA LEU A 26 -22.35 -5.53 -33.55
C LEU A 26 -21.91 -6.82 -32.84
N MET A 27 -21.85 -7.94 -33.56
CA MET A 27 -21.37 -9.23 -33.03
C MET A 27 -19.93 -9.13 -32.51
N MET A 28 -19.04 -8.49 -33.27
CA MET A 28 -17.64 -8.31 -32.88
C MET A 28 -17.47 -7.42 -31.64
N ASP A 29 -18.34 -6.41 -31.46
CA ASP A 29 -18.37 -5.59 -30.25
C ASP A 29 -18.78 -6.41 -29.01
N TYR A 30 -19.87 -7.19 -29.08
CA TYR A 30 -20.28 -8.07 -27.97
C TYR A 30 -19.22 -9.11 -27.63
N LEU A 31 -18.57 -9.70 -28.63
CA LEU A 31 -17.50 -10.67 -28.42
C LEU A 31 -16.30 -10.05 -27.70
N LEU A 32 -15.88 -8.85 -28.11
CA LEU A 32 -14.78 -8.13 -27.46
C LEU A 32 -15.10 -7.77 -26.00
N LYS A 33 -16.34 -7.37 -25.75
CA LYS A 33 -16.86 -7.06 -24.42
C LYS A 33 -16.90 -8.30 -23.52
N GLY A 34 -17.31 -9.44 -24.05
CA GLY A 34 -17.28 -10.73 -23.35
C GLY A 34 -15.85 -11.20 -23.04
N LEU A 35 -14.92 -11.05 -23.99
CA LEU A 35 -13.50 -11.35 -23.78
C LEU A 35 -12.89 -10.47 -22.68
N LEU A 36 -13.20 -9.17 -22.67
CA LEU A 36 -12.73 -8.27 -21.61
C LEU A 36 -13.25 -8.67 -20.23
N LEU A 37 -14.48 -9.18 -20.13
CA LEU A 37 -15.01 -9.70 -18.88
C LEU A 37 -14.20 -10.92 -18.42
N ILE A 38 -13.92 -11.87 -19.31
CA ILE A 38 -13.10 -13.05 -19.01
C ILE A 38 -11.70 -12.62 -18.52
N VAL A 39 -11.08 -11.66 -19.19
CA VAL A 39 -9.78 -11.10 -18.79
C VAL A 39 -9.87 -10.44 -17.41
N ALA A 40 -10.86 -9.58 -17.18
CA ALA A 40 -11.06 -8.91 -15.89
C ALA A 40 -11.25 -9.94 -14.75
N VAL A 41 -12.13 -10.91 -14.94
CA VAL A 41 -12.38 -12.00 -13.99
C VAL A 41 -11.10 -12.79 -13.70
N THR A 42 -10.34 -13.15 -14.74
CA THR A 42 -9.11 -13.94 -14.60
C THR A 42 -8.02 -13.17 -13.85
N VAL A 43 -7.87 -11.87 -14.09
CA VAL A 43 -6.82 -11.07 -13.46
C VAL A 43 -7.16 -10.67 -12.03
N PHE A 44 -8.44 -10.35 -11.77
CA PHE A 44 -8.89 -9.95 -10.43
C PHE A 44 -9.14 -11.14 -9.50
N ILE A 45 -9.67 -12.26 -9.97
CA ILE A 45 -10.00 -13.38 -9.09
C ILE A 45 -8.78 -14.30 -8.94
N PRO A 46 -8.23 -14.45 -7.72
CA PRO A 46 -7.15 -15.40 -7.47
C PRO A 46 -7.71 -16.82 -7.32
N PHE A 47 -8.09 -17.46 -8.43
CA PHE A 47 -8.62 -18.83 -8.39
C PHE A 47 -7.63 -19.83 -7.77
N SER A 48 -6.33 -19.60 -7.97
CA SER A 48 -5.22 -20.29 -7.29
C SER A 48 -4.47 -19.29 -6.41
N PRO A 49 -4.98 -18.99 -5.19
CA PRO A 49 -4.39 -18.02 -4.29
C PRO A 49 -3.03 -18.49 -3.73
N LYS A 50 -2.26 -17.55 -3.17
CA LYS A 50 -1.02 -17.83 -2.45
C LYS A 50 -1.34 -18.49 -1.11
N LEU A 51 -0.59 -19.52 -0.77
CA LEU A 51 -0.66 -20.19 0.54
C LEU A 51 0.25 -19.48 1.56
N PRO A 52 0.06 -19.72 2.87
CA PRO A 52 0.98 -19.28 3.91
C PRO A 52 2.43 -19.66 3.61
N GLY A 53 3.35 -18.83 4.09
CA GLY A 53 4.79 -19.04 3.95
C GLY A 53 5.58 -18.30 5.03
N PRO A 54 6.90 -18.56 5.14
CA PRO A 54 7.72 -18.06 6.24
C PRO A 54 8.27 -16.65 6.02
N SER A 55 8.06 -16.05 4.85
CA SER A 55 8.61 -14.73 4.53
C SER A 55 7.94 -13.62 5.35
N LEU A 56 8.62 -12.46 5.43
CA LEU A 56 8.06 -11.24 6.02
C LEU A 56 6.70 -10.90 5.42
N ASP A 57 6.57 -10.95 4.09
CA ASP A 57 5.32 -10.62 3.40
C ASP A 57 4.21 -11.66 3.59
N ALA A 58 4.56 -12.93 3.61
CA ALA A 58 3.58 -13.99 3.87
C ALA A 58 3.08 -13.95 5.32
N SER A 59 3.91 -13.50 6.27
CA SER A 59 3.59 -13.45 7.68
C SER A 59 2.53 -12.39 7.99
N TRP A 60 2.69 -11.15 7.52
CA TRP A 60 1.65 -10.14 7.73
C TRP A 60 0.39 -10.45 6.91
N ALA A 61 0.50 -11.04 5.71
CA ALA A 61 -0.67 -11.40 4.91
C ALA A 61 -1.55 -12.45 5.59
N LEU A 62 -0.94 -13.48 6.20
CA LEU A 62 -1.66 -14.46 7.01
C LEU A 62 -2.22 -13.83 8.30
N ALA A 63 -1.44 -13.00 9.00
CA ALA A 63 -1.87 -12.35 10.23
C ALA A 63 -3.12 -11.47 10.05
N LEU A 64 -3.24 -10.74 8.94
CA LEU A 64 -4.45 -9.94 8.65
C LEU A 64 -5.68 -10.81 8.39
N ASN A 65 -5.51 -11.93 7.68
CA ASN A 65 -6.59 -12.88 7.46
C ASN A 65 -7.04 -13.54 8.77
N GLU A 66 -6.07 -13.93 9.60
CA GLU A 66 -6.33 -14.51 10.92
C GLU A 66 -7.02 -13.51 11.85
N ALA A 67 -6.62 -12.23 11.80
CA ALA A 67 -7.27 -11.16 12.55
C ALA A 67 -8.76 -11.01 12.20
N VAL A 68 -9.11 -11.07 10.91
CA VAL A 68 -10.51 -11.08 10.46
C VAL A 68 -11.22 -12.35 10.94
N ALA A 69 -10.58 -13.51 10.82
CA ALA A 69 -11.14 -14.79 11.23
C ALA A 69 -11.46 -14.85 12.73
N ARG A 70 -10.63 -14.21 13.56
CA ARG A 70 -10.81 -14.11 15.03
C ARG A 70 -11.68 -12.93 15.47
N GLY A 71 -12.11 -12.06 14.56
CA GLY A 71 -12.90 -10.88 14.89
C GLY A 71 -12.13 -9.78 15.62
N LEU A 72 -10.81 -9.69 15.43
CA LEU A 72 -10.00 -8.62 16.01
C LEU A 72 -10.43 -7.26 15.43
N ALA A 73 -10.44 -6.22 16.27
CA ALA A 73 -10.87 -4.89 15.89
C ALA A 73 -9.78 -4.14 15.09
N PHE A 74 -10.02 -3.93 13.80
CA PHE A 74 -9.14 -3.09 12.97
C PHE A 74 -9.20 -1.63 13.44
N GLY A 75 -8.03 -1.00 13.60
CA GLY A 75 -7.89 0.34 14.16
C GLY A 75 -7.72 0.37 15.69
N LYS A 76 -7.88 -0.77 16.37
CA LYS A 76 -7.65 -0.89 17.83
C LYS A 76 -6.71 -2.03 18.16
N ASP A 77 -7.12 -3.27 17.83
CA ASP A 77 -6.35 -4.49 18.09
C ASP A 77 -5.32 -4.75 16.99
N ILE A 78 -5.60 -4.26 15.76
CA ILE A 78 -4.73 -4.40 14.60
C ILE A 78 -4.59 -3.05 13.88
N LEU A 79 -3.35 -2.56 13.81
CA LEU A 79 -2.95 -1.35 13.11
C LEU A 79 -1.91 -1.74 12.05
N PHE A 80 -2.31 -1.70 10.78
CA PHE A 80 -1.43 -2.01 9.67
C PHE A 80 -1.81 -1.23 8.41
N THR A 81 -0.92 -1.20 7.42
CA THR A 81 -1.11 -0.43 6.18
C THR A 81 -2.24 -0.97 5.27
N LEU A 82 -2.72 -2.18 5.56
CA LEU A 82 -3.84 -2.85 4.89
C LEU A 82 -4.97 -3.15 5.87
N GLY A 83 -6.20 -3.20 5.35
CA GLY A 83 -7.43 -3.39 6.13
C GLY A 83 -8.01 -4.80 6.08
N PRO A 84 -9.26 -4.97 6.55
CA PRO A 84 -9.89 -6.30 6.67
C PRO A 84 -10.18 -6.98 5.31
N TYR A 85 -10.18 -6.23 4.21
CA TYR A 85 -10.36 -6.78 2.86
C TYR A 85 -9.03 -7.02 2.12
N SER A 86 -7.91 -7.00 2.85
CA SER A 86 -6.54 -7.14 2.31
C SER A 86 -6.31 -8.40 1.48
N SER A 87 -7.03 -9.49 1.71
CA SER A 87 -6.94 -10.74 0.92
C SER A 87 -7.22 -10.52 -0.57
N ILE A 88 -8.09 -9.56 -0.92
CA ILE A 88 -8.35 -9.14 -2.30
C ILE A 88 -7.08 -8.56 -2.93
N TYR A 89 -6.20 -7.91 -2.17
CA TYR A 89 -4.93 -7.40 -2.66
C TYR A 89 -3.83 -8.46 -2.64
N THR A 90 -3.62 -9.10 -1.49
CA THR A 90 -2.49 -10.02 -1.24
C THR A 90 -2.60 -11.33 -2.00
N LYS A 91 -3.83 -11.73 -2.38
CA LYS A 91 -4.17 -13.05 -2.90
C LYS A 91 -3.83 -14.18 -1.92
N SER A 92 -3.70 -13.88 -0.63
CA SER A 92 -3.36 -14.88 0.39
C SER A 92 -4.63 -15.61 0.84
N TYR A 93 -4.61 -16.94 0.70
CA TYR A 93 -5.72 -17.80 1.08
C TYR A 93 -5.78 -17.97 2.59
N HIS A 94 -7.01 -17.90 3.10
CA HIS A 94 -7.36 -18.36 4.43
C HIS A 94 -8.80 -18.90 4.38
N PRO A 95 -9.09 -20.08 4.95
CA PRO A 95 -10.43 -20.69 4.84
C PRO A 95 -11.57 -19.77 5.28
N ALA A 96 -11.36 -18.98 6.34
CA ALA A 96 -12.38 -18.08 6.88
C ALA A 96 -12.63 -16.81 6.04
N THR A 97 -11.66 -16.40 5.20
CA THR A 97 -11.75 -15.15 4.41
C THR A 97 -11.75 -15.38 2.89
N ASP A 98 -11.74 -16.64 2.44
CA ASP A 98 -11.76 -16.96 1.00
C ASP A 98 -13.00 -16.40 0.30
N TRP A 99 -14.16 -16.42 0.95
CA TRP A 99 -15.39 -15.84 0.40
C TRP A 99 -15.30 -14.32 0.24
N ILE A 100 -14.64 -13.62 1.17
CA ILE A 100 -14.35 -12.18 1.09
C ILE A 100 -13.44 -11.92 -0.11
N MET A 101 -12.38 -12.70 -0.23
CA MET A 101 -11.39 -12.57 -1.31
C MET A 101 -12.04 -12.81 -2.68
N MET A 102 -12.76 -13.92 -2.84
CA MET A 102 -13.38 -14.33 -4.11
C MET A 102 -14.54 -13.41 -4.49
N GLY A 103 -15.46 -13.16 -3.56
CA GLY A 103 -16.63 -12.31 -3.78
C GLY A 103 -16.23 -10.85 -4.05
N GLY A 104 -15.32 -10.30 -3.26
CA GLY A 104 -14.82 -8.94 -3.45
C GLY A 104 -14.02 -8.80 -4.74
N SER A 105 -13.19 -9.79 -5.11
CA SER A 105 -12.47 -9.79 -6.39
C SER A 105 -13.41 -9.87 -7.59
N LEU A 106 -14.43 -10.74 -7.54
CA LEU A 106 -15.46 -10.83 -8.58
C LEU A 106 -16.20 -9.51 -8.73
N TYR A 107 -16.66 -8.94 -7.62
CA TYR A 107 -17.34 -7.66 -7.60
C TYR A 107 -16.50 -6.53 -8.22
N LEU A 108 -15.23 -6.39 -7.81
CA LEU A 108 -14.32 -5.41 -8.41
C LEU A 108 -14.12 -5.66 -9.91
N SER A 109 -14.00 -6.92 -10.33
CA SER A 109 -13.84 -7.27 -11.75
C SER A 109 -15.06 -6.86 -12.59
N LEU A 110 -16.28 -7.05 -12.06
CA LEU A 110 -17.52 -6.66 -12.73
C LEU A 110 -17.64 -5.14 -12.82
N CYS A 111 -17.36 -4.42 -11.73
CA CYS A 111 -17.36 -2.95 -11.74
C CYS A 111 -16.30 -2.39 -12.68
N TYR A 112 -15.10 -2.98 -12.71
CA TYR A 112 -14.02 -2.59 -13.62
C TYR A 112 -14.44 -2.80 -15.08
N TRP A 113 -14.99 -3.98 -15.39
CA TRP A 113 -15.53 -4.29 -16.71
C TRP A 113 -16.65 -3.32 -17.11
N LEU A 114 -17.61 -3.05 -16.23
CA LEU A 114 -18.71 -2.10 -16.48
C LEU A 114 -18.19 -0.68 -16.78
N CYS A 115 -17.15 -0.21 -16.09
CA CYS A 115 -16.49 1.05 -16.43
C CYS A 115 -15.95 1.02 -17.87
N LEU A 116 -15.22 -0.03 -18.25
CA LEU A 116 -14.68 -0.16 -19.61
C LEU A 116 -15.79 -0.18 -20.67
N MET A 117 -16.87 -0.90 -20.42
CA MET A 117 -18.04 -0.98 -21.32
C MET A 117 -18.61 0.39 -21.67
N HIS A 118 -18.64 1.31 -20.70
CA HIS A 118 -19.13 2.68 -20.91
C HIS A 118 -18.06 3.62 -21.49
N LEU A 119 -16.79 3.23 -21.42
CA LEU A 119 -15.67 3.99 -21.99
C LEU A 119 -15.36 3.62 -23.44
N MET A 120 -15.72 2.43 -23.92
CA MET A 120 -15.45 1.97 -25.29
C MET A 120 -16.27 2.66 -26.40
N PRO A 121 -17.50 3.16 -26.20
CA PRO A 121 -18.26 3.84 -27.24
C PRO A 121 -17.51 5.05 -27.82
N GLY A 122 -17.43 5.10 -29.15
CA GLY A 122 -16.75 6.16 -29.90
C GLY A 122 -15.22 6.02 -29.99
N VAL A 123 -14.65 4.97 -29.41
CA VAL A 123 -13.21 4.66 -29.50
C VAL A 123 -12.96 3.75 -30.71
N LYS A 124 -11.87 3.97 -31.44
CA LYS A 124 -11.51 3.11 -32.58
C LYS A 124 -11.15 1.70 -32.07
N TRP A 125 -11.70 0.66 -32.69
CA TRP A 125 -11.55 -0.74 -32.28
C TRP A 125 -10.10 -1.15 -31.97
N ARG A 126 -9.12 -0.67 -32.75
CA ARG A 126 -7.68 -0.96 -32.53
C ARG A 126 -7.18 -0.55 -31.15
N TRP A 127 -7.67 0.57 -30.59
CA TRP A 127 -7.27 1.02 -29.26
C TRP A 127 -7.90 0.19 -28.17
N THR A 128 -9.13 -0.25 -28.40
CA THR A 128 -9.82 -1.18 -27.51
C THR A 128 -9.09 -2.53 -27.46
N ILE A 129 -8.70 -3.07 -28.60
CA ILE A 129 -7.91 -4.31 -28.67
C ILE A 129 -6.53 -4.11 -28.03
N ALA A 130 -5.87 -2.99 -28.29
CA ALA A 130 -4.57 -2.70 -27.68
C ALA A 130 -4.64 -2.61 -26.15
N PHE A 131 -5.68 -1.96 -25.60
CA PHE A 131 -5.91 -1.91 -24.16
C PHE A 131 -6.27 -3.27 -23.59
N ALA A 132 -7.13 -4.04 -24.28
CA ALA A 132 -7.45 -5.42 -23.92
C ALA A 132 -6.19 -6.30 -23.87
N PHE A 133 -5.28 -6.13 -24.84
CA PHE A 133 -4.02 -6.86 -24.88
C PHE A 133 -3.12 -6.52 -23.69
N ILE A 134 -3.07 -5.26 -23.23
CA ILE A 134 -2.30 -4.90 -22.03
C ILE A 134 -2.88 -5.54 -20.79
N LEU A 135 -4.21 -5.49 -20.64
CA LEU A 135 -4.86 -6.16 -19.52
C LEU A 135 -4.61 -7.67 -19.58
N PHE A 136 -4.59 -8.23 -20.78
CA PHE A 136 -4.31 -9.65 -20.98
C PHE A 136 -2.84 -10.03 -20.65
N SER A 137 -1.86 -9.19 -20.99
CA SER A 137 -0.45 -9.59 -21.08
C SER A 137 0.52 -8.98 -20.06
N MET A 138 0.20 -7.84 -19.45
CA MET A 138 1.20 -7.01 -18.74
C MET A 138 0.78 -6.53 -17.34
N MET A 139 -0.15 -7.22 -16.69
CA MET A 139 -0.64 -6.84 -15.37
C MET A 139 0.20 -7.46 -14.24
N TYR A 140 1.40 -6.91 -14.05
CA TYR A 140 2.31 -7.34 -12.98
C TYR A 140 1.88 -6.88 -11.58
N SER A 141 1.13 -5.76 -11.50
CA SER A 141 0.83 -5.09 -10.23
C SER A 141 -0.66 -5.00 -9.93
N ARG A 142 -1.06 -5.46 -8.73
CA ARG A 142 -2.39 -5.20 -8.13
C ARG A 142 -2.57 -3.72 -7.78
N ASP A 143 -1.49 -3.02 -7.42
CA ASP A 143 -1.54 -1.58 -7.13
C ASP A 143 -1.97 -0.78 -8.36
N SER A 144 -1.29 -0.96 -9.50
CA SER A 144 -1.63 -0.26 -10.75
C SER A 144 -3.08 -0.50 -11.17
N LEU A 145 -3.56 -1.71 -10.92
CA LEU A 145 -4.94 -2.13 -11.15
C LEU A 145 -5.97 -1.40 -10.30
N PHE A 146 -5.72 -1.35 -8.99
CA PHE A 146 -6.67 -0.76 -8.05
C PHE A 146 -6.61 0.77 -8.14
N PHE A 147 -5.44 1.34 -8.40
CA PHE A 147 -5.27 2.77 -8.67
C PHE A 147 -5.93 3.20 -9.99
N SER A 148 -5.98 2.33 -11.00
CA SER A 148 -6.62 2.68 -12.28
C SER A 148 -8.14 2.75 -12.18
N TYR A 149 -8.76 2.13 -11.17
CA TYR A 149 -10.23 2.17 -11.02
C TYR A 149 -10.77 3.60 -10.80
N PRO A 150 -10.25 4.42 -9.84
CA PRO A 150 -10.55 5.85 -9.76
C PRO A 150 -10.30 6.62 -11.06
N LEU A 151 -9.24 6.29 -11.81
CA LEU A 151 -8.98 6.90 -13.11
C LEU A 151 -10.10 6.57 -14.11
N LEU A 152 -10.49 5.30 -14.24
CA LEU A 152 -11.59 4.88 -15.12
C LEU A 152 -12.91 5.56 -14.76
N LEU A 153 -13.22 5.70 -13.46
CA LEU A 153 -14.37 6.48 -13.01
C LEU A 153 -14.26 7.95 -13.41
N GLY A 154 -13.08 8.54 -13.32
CA GLY A 154 -12.84 9.90 -13.79
C GLY A 154 -13.08 10.05 -15.29
N LEU A 155 -12.66 9.07 -16.11
CA LEU A 155 -12.95 9.06 -17.55
C LEU A 155 -14.46 8.92 -17.80
N PHE A 156 -15.16 8.13 -16.98
CA PHE A 156 -16.62 7.99 -17.05
C PHE A 156 -17.31 9.33 -16.74
N VAL A 157 -16.93 10.01 -15.65
CA VAL A 157 -17.42 11.35 -15.30
C VAL A 157 -17.10 12.35 -16.41
N TYR A 158 -15.91 12.28 -17.00
CA TYR A 158 -15.52 13.14 -18.12
C TYR A 158 -16.46 12.97 -19.32
N LYS A 159 -16.65 11.73 -19.80
CA LYS A 159 -17.50 11.46 -20.97
C LYS A 159 -18.95 11.86 -20.73
N THR A 160 -19.44 11.61 -19.52
CA THR A 160 -20.84 11.84 -19.20
C THR A 160 -21.17 13.31 -18.87
N THR A 161 -20.18 14.10 -18.41
CA THR A 161 -20.38 15.52 -18.04
C THR A 161 -19.99 16.49 -19.16
N PHE A 162 -18.97 16.16 -19.96
CA PHE A 162 -18.37 17.12 -20.90
C PHE A 162 -18.57 16.81 -22.38
N MET A 163 -18.90 15.56 -22.75
CA MET A 163 -19.15 15.22 -24.16
C MET A 163 -20.64 15.42 -24.49
N LYS A 164 -20.95 15.92 -25.71
CA LYS A 164 -22.31 16.26 -26.17
C LYS A 164 -23.36 15.12 -26.13
N ASN A 165 -22.94 13.87 -25.94
CA ASN A 165 -23.84 12.71 -25.75
C ASN A 165 -23.98 12.28 -24.27
N GLY A 166 -23.37 13.00 -23.34
CA GLY A 166 -23.40 12.73 -21.91
C GLY A 166 -24.60 13.42 -21.26
N PHE A 167 -25.63 12.65 -20.93
CA PHE A 167 -26.84 13.14 -20.28
C PHE A 167 -27.08 12.38 -18.96
N ILE A 168 -26.30 12.70 -17.92
CA ILE A 168 -26.43 12.04 -16.60
C ILE A 168 -27.79 12.33 -15.94
N GLU A 169 -28.38 13.50 -16.19
CA GLU A 169 -29.64 13.88 -15.56
C GLU A 169 -30.89 13.57 -16.38
N HIS A 170 -30.78 13.38 -17.70
CA HIS A 170 -31.95 13.20 -18.57
C HIS A 170 -32.27 11.75 -18.93
N ARG A 171 -31.42 10.79 -18.55
CA ARG A 171 -31.76 9.37 -18.58
C ARG A 171 -31.89 8.83 -17.15
N THR A 172 -33.03 8.21 -16.86
CA THR A 172 -33.42 7.75 -15.51
C THR A 172 -32.49 6.68 -14.91
N ASP A 173 -31.70 5.99 -15.74
CA ASP A 173 -30.77 4.91 -15.37
C ASP A 173 -29.37 5.40 -14.95
N GLN A 174 -28.95 6.59 -15.38
CA GLN A 174 -27.56 7.05 -15.21
C GLN A 174 -27.15 7.40 -13.77
N PRO A 175 -27.99 8.02 -12.91
CA PRO A 175 -27.65 8.22 -11.51
C PRO A 175 -27.52 6.91 -10.72
N LEU A 176 -28.30 5.89 -11.07
CA LEU A 176 -28.23 4.56 -10.45
C LEU A 176 -26.92 3.87 -10.85
N LEU A 177 -26.58 3.87 -12.14
CA LEU A 177 -25.31 3.35 -12.63
C LEU A 177 -24.12 4.09 -11.99
N PHE A 178 -24.15 5.42 -11.94
CA PHE A 178 -23.08 6.20 -11.30
C PHE A 178 -22.94 5.86 -9.81
N SER A 179 -24.06 5.74 -9.09
CA SER A 179 -24.06 5.29 -7.70
C SER A 179 -23.41 3.91 -7.59
N PHE A 180 -23.84 2.94 -8.40
CA PHE A 180 -23.25 1.61 -8.43
C PHE A 180 -21.74 1.64 -8.73
N LEU A 181 -21.28 2.45 -9.70
CA LEU A 181 -19.86 2.56 -10.02
C LEU A 181 -19.03 3.29 -8.93
N LEU A 182 -19.65 4.05 -8.03
CA LEU A 182 -18.94 4.66 -6.88
C LEU A 182 -18.75 3.67 -5.73
N THR A 183 -19.59 2.64 -5.66
CA THR A 183 -19.58 1.70 -4.53
C THR A 183 -18.23 1.04 -4.26
N PRO A 184 -17.36 0.72 -5.25
CA PRO A 184 -16.05 0.14 -4.97
C PRO A 184 -15.06 1.09 -4.30
N LEU A 185 -15.25 2.41 -4.33
CA LEU A 185 -14.38 3.35 -3.60
C LEU A 185 -14.42 3.09 -2.08
N GLY A 186 -15.59 2.69 -1.55
CA GLY A 186 -15.73 2.27 -0.15
C GLY A 186 -14.99 0.96 0.14
N LEU A 187 -15.08 -0.03 -0.75
CA LEU A 187 -14.36 -1.30 -0.61
C LEU A 187 -12.84 -1.12 -0.71
N LEU A 188 -12.37 -0.34 -1.68
CA LEU A 188 -10.95 -0.03 -1.88
C LEU A 188 -10.33 0.61 -0.63
N SER A 189 -11.09 1.43 0.09
CA SER A 189 -10.70 2.05 1.36
C SER A 189 -10.44 1.03 2.49
N LEU A 190 -11.05 -0.16 2.42
CA LEU A 190 -10.87 -1.24 3.39
C LEU A 190 -9.82 -2.28 2.96
N ILE A 191 -9.27 -2.14 1.75
CA ILE A 191 -8.22 -3.02 1.23
C ILE A 191 -6.84 -2.51 1.64
N LYS A 192 -6.54 -1.22 1.37
CA LYS A 192 -5.20 -0.62 1.59
C LYS A 192 -5.31 0.88 1.88
N GLY A 193 -4.47 1.40 2.78
CA GLY A 193 -4.51 2.82 3.19
C GLY A 193 -4.29 3.82 2.05
N SER A 194 -3.41 3.52 1.10
CA SER A 194 -3.21 4.37 -0.09
C SER A 194 -4.46 4.46 -0.98
N LEU A 195 -5.25 3.38 -1.05
CA LEU A 195 -6.51 3.34 -1.77
C LEU A 195 -7.61 4.11 -1.05
N MET A 196 -7.60 4.15 0.29
CA MET A 196 -8.50 5.00 1.06
C MET A 196 -8.26 6.48 0.75
N ILE A 197 -7.00 6.92 0.82
CA ILE A 197 -6.63 8.31 0.50
C ILE A 197 -7.02 8.66 -0.94
N LEU A 198 -6.69 7.79 -1.90
CA LEU A 198 -7.04 7.98 -3.30
C LEU A 198 -8.56 8.06 -3.53
N SER A 199 -9.33 7.21 -2.85
CA SER A 199 -10.79 7.18 -2.94
C SER A 199 -11.43 8.46 -2.39
N ILE A 200 -10.94 8.96 -1.24
CA ILE A 200 -11.42 10.22 -0.64
C ILE A 200 -11.12 11.40 -1.57
N ILE A 201 -9.89 11.53 -2.05
CA ILE A 201 -9.51 12.63 -2.96
C ILE A 201 -10.33 12.58 -4.24
N THR A 202 -10.54 11.37 -4.79
CA THR A 202 -11.34 11.18 -6.01
C THR A 202 -12.80 11.57 -5.79
N ALA A 203 -13.43 11.15 -4.69
CA ALA A 203 -14.80 11.50 -4.34
C ALA A 203 -14.98 13.03 -4.20
N LEU A 204 -14.05 13.69 -3.51
CA LEU A 204 -14.02 15.15 -3.39
C LEU A 204 -13.85 15.84 -4.75
N PHE A 205 -12.97 15.32 -5.60
CA PHE A 205 -12.72 15.87 -6.92
C PHE A 205 -13.94 15.75 -7.84
N PHE A 206 -14.64 14.61 -7.79
CA PHE A 206 -15.91 14.42 -8.51
C PHE A 206 -17.01 15.35 -7.98
N ALA A 207 -17.15 15.48 -6.66
CA ALA A 207 -18.13 16.38 -6.07
C ALA A 207 -17.90 17.84 -6.52
N ALA A 208 -16.65 18.29 -6.53
CA ALA A 208 -16.27 19.61 -6.98
C ALA A 208 -16.63 19.85 -8.45
N ILE A 209 -16.26 18.94 -9.36
CA ILE A 209 -16.52 19.13 -10.80
C ILE A 209 -18.02 19.05 -11.13
N LEU A 210 -18.76 18.13 -10.51
CA LEU A 210 -20.20 17.96 -10.71
C LEU A 210 -20.97 19.17 -10.18
N LYS A 211 -20.56 19.71 -9.02
CA LYS A 211 -21.13 20.96 -8.47
C LYS A 211 -20.86 22.16 -9.37
N LEU A 212 -19.66 22.29 -9.94
CA LEU A 212 -19.32 23.33 -10.92
C LEU A 212 -20.18 23.24 -12.20
N HIS A 213 -20.70 22.06 -12.51
CA HIS A 213 -21.63 21.80 -13.61
C HIS A 213 -23.10 21.82 -13.18
N ARG A 214 -23.40 22.29 -11.96
CA ARG A 214 -24.74 22.39 -11.36
C ARG A 214 -25.46 21.05 -11.16
N GLN A 215 -24.75 19.93 -11.23
CA GLN A 215 -25.28 18.59 -10.98
C GLN A 215 -25.21 18.23 -9.49
N ASN A 216 -25.93 19.00 -8.66
CA ASN A 216 -25.81 18.93 -7.20
C ASN A 216 -26.16 17.55 -6.63
N ARG A 217 -27.16 16.87 -7.22
CA ARG A 217 -27.54 15.52 -6.81
C ARG A 217 -26.38 14.54 -6.97
N LEU A 218 -25.69 14.58 -8.10
CA LEU A 218 -24.56 13.68 -8.38
C LEU A 218 -23.34 14.03 -7.54
N ALA A 219 -23.12 15.32 -7.24
CA ALA A 219 -22.06 15.75 -6.33
C ALA A 219 -22.25 15.21 -4.89
N TRP A 220 -23.49 15.15 -4.40
CA TRP A 220 -23.79 14.50 -3.13
C TRP A 220 -23.63 12.98 -3.21
N ILE A 221 -24.11 12.35 -4.29
CA ILE A 221 -23.94 10.91 -4.54
C ILE A 221 -22.45 10.53 -4.52
N SER A 222 -21.57 11.34 -5.12
CA SER A 222 -20.12 11.05 -5.13
C SER A 222 -19.46 11.09 -3.75
N LEU A 223 -20.05 11.76 -2.76
CA LEU A 223 -19.56 11.79 -1.37
C LEU A 223 -20.22 10.71 -0.50
N LEU A 224 -21.55 10.57 -0.63
CA LEU A 224 -22.34 9.70 0.24
C LEU A 224 -22.16 8.22 -0.10
N ILE A 225 -22.13 7.85 -1.39
CA ILE A 225 -22.08 6.44 -1.77
C ILE A 225 -20.80 5.75 -1.30
N PRO A 226 -19.57 6.28 -1.53
CA PRO A 226 -18.36 5.66 -1.00
C PRO A 226 -18.36 5.50 0.52
N SER A 227 -18.95 6.47 1.24
CA SER A 227 -19.05 6.44 2.71
C SER A 227 -20.02 5.37 3.18
N ILE A 228 -21.20 5.29 2.56
CA ILE A 228 -22.22 4.26 2.85
C ILE A 228 -21.65 2.87 2.57
N THR A 229 -20.93 2.69 1.45
CA THR A 229 -20.39 1.38 1.10
C THR A 229 -19.18 0.99 1.93
N LEU A 230 -18.37 1.95 2.37
CA LEU A 230 -17.35 1.70 3.39
C LEU A 230 -18.00 1.13 4.65
N VAL A 231 -19.06 1.76 5.17
CA VAL A 231 -19.78 1.25 6.36
C VAL A 231 -20.40 -0.12 6.10
N PHE A 232 -21.00 -0.34 4.93
CA PHE A 232 -21.58 -1.64 4.55
C PHE A 232 -20.54 -2.75 4.52
N PHE A 233 -19.41 -2.56 3.84
CA PHE A 233 -18.36 -3.58 3.80
C PHE A 233 -17.69 -3.75 5.18
N TRP A 234 -17.54 -2.67 5.95
CA TRP A 234 -17.02 -2.73 7.32
C TRP A 234 -17.88 -3.62 8.23
N THR A 235 -19.20 -3.46 8.21
CA THR A 235 -20.09 -4.30 9.02
C THR A 235 -20.21 -5.71 8.45
N LEU A 236 -20.12 -5.89 7.13
CA LEU A 236 -20.16 -7.19 6.48
C LEU A 236 -19.00 -8.10 6.89
N CYS A 237 -17.82 -7.56 7.19
CA CYS A 237 -16.70 -8.33 7.75
C CYS A 237 -16.72 -8.42 9.29
N GLY A 238 -17.84 -8.08 9.93
CA GLY A 238 -18.06 -8.25 11.36
C GLY A 238 -17.44 -7.16 12.24
N GLN A 239 -16.97 -6.05 11.65
CA GLN A 239 -16.34 -4.98 12.42
C GLN A 239 -17.39 -4.01 12.99
N SER A 240 -17.13 -3.53 14.21
CA SER A 240 -17.97 -2.52 14.89
C SER A 240 -17.84 -1.15 14.23
N ILE A 241 -18.95 -0.48 13.94
CA ILE A 241 -18.99 0.87 13.35
C ILE A 241 -18.23 1.88 14.23
N PHE A 242 -18.20 1.67 15.55
CA PHE A 242 -17.49 2.52 16.50
C PHE A 242 -15.96 2.52 16.31
N ASN A 243 -15.41 1.52 15.61
CA ASN A 243 -13.98 1.42 15.33
C ASN A 243 -13.55 2.16 14.05
N ILE A 244 -14.49 2.63 13.21
CA ILE A 244 -14.17 3.33 11.96
C ILE A 244 -13.30 4.58 12.19
N PRO A 245 -13.58 5.47 13.17
CA PRO A 245 -12.71 6.62 13.42
C PRO A 245 -11.28 6.22 13.77
N ALA A 246 -11.12 5.19 14.60
CA ALA A 246 -9.82 4.66 14.99
C ALA A 246 -9.07 4.07 13.78
N TYR A 247 -9.76 3.31 12.93
CA TYR A 247 -9.21 2.76 11.68
C TYR A 247 -8.76 3.84 10.70
N ILE A 248 -9.58 4.88 10.48
CA ILE A 248 -9.20 6.00 9.59
C ILE A 248 -7.98 6.73 10.17
N HIS A 249 -7.99 7.04 11.45
CA HIS A 249 -6.87 7.72 12.12
C HIS A 249 -5.58 6.90 12.00
N SER A 250 -5.60 5.63 12.40
CA SER A 250 -4.41 4.76 12.35
C SER A 250 -3.89 4.58 10.92
N THR A 251 -4.79 4.43 9.95
CA THR A 251 -4.42 4.29 8.54
C THR A 251 -3.74 5.56 8.00
N LEU A 252 -4.18 6.74 8.41
CA LEU A 252 -3.54 8.01 8.05
C LEU A 252 -2.14 8.13 8.70
N VAL A 253 -2.01 7.86 10.00
CA VAL A 253 -0.72 7.86 10.71
C VAL A 253 0.28 6.94 10.02
N LEU A 254 -0.12 5.70 9.72
CA LEU A 254 0.71 4.72 9.01
C LEU A 254 1.08 5.20 7.61
N SER A 255 0.12 5.76 6.86
CA SER A 255 0.37 6.23 5.49
C SER A 255 1.34 7.41 5.41
N PHE A 256 1.30 8.32 6.38
CA PHE A 256 2.23 9.46 6.44
C PHE A 256 3.62 9.05 6.92
N GLY A 257 3.73 8.11 7.87
CA GLY A 257 5.02 7.57 8.32
C GLY A 257 5.70 6.62 7.33
N PHE A 258 4.93 5.98 6.45
CA PHE A 258 5.40 4.93 5.54
C PHE A 258 6.57 5.38 4.65
N THR A 259 6.48 6.57 4.03
CA THR A 259 7.46 6.99 3.01
C THR A 259 8.86 7.13 3.58
N GLU A 260 9.00 7.70 4.77
CA GLU A 260 10.28 7.86 5.43
C GLU A 260 10.85 6.51 5.89
N ALA A 261 10.00 5.67 6.50
CA ALA A 261 10.42 4.38 7.03
C ALA A 261 10.79 3.38 5.92
N MET A 262 10.03 3.34 4.83
CA MET A 262 10.17 2.32 3.79
C MET A 262 10.96 2.78 2.57
N SER A 263 11.54 3.98 2.60
CA SER A 263 12.35 4.48 1.49
C SER A 263 13.54 3.57 1.23
N LEU A 264 13.76 3.18 -0.03
CA LEU A 264 14.98 2.52 -0.49
C LEU A 264 15.39 3.17 -1.80
N GLU A 265 16.68 3.48 -1.95
CA GLU A 265 17.20 4.07 -3.18
C GLU A 265 17.13 3.09 -4.36
N GLY A 266 17.21 3.65 -5.56
CA GLY A 266 17.18 2.89 -6.80
C GLY A 266 17.62 3.72 -7.99
N ASN A 267 17.54 3.15 -9.18
CA ASN A 267 18.05 3.80 -10.38
C ASN A 267 17.26 5.07 -10.71
N ILE A 268 17.92 6.22 -10.61
CA ILE A 268 17.31 7.54 -10.88
C ILE A 268 16.80 7.67 -12.33
N SER A 269 17.40 6.94 -13.27
CA SER A 269 17.00 6.96 -14.68
C SER A 269 15.58 6.44 -14.87
N GLU A 270 15.14 5.48 -14.05
CA GLU A 270 13.76 4.98 -14.05
C GLU A 270 12.76 6.06 -13.65
N VAL A 271 13.11 6.86 -12.64
CA VAL A 271 12.29 7.95 -12.13
C VAL A 271 12.20 9.08 -13.15
N LEU A 272 13.33 9.45 -13.75
CA LEU A 272 13.39 10.48 -14.80
C LEU A 272 12.56 10.06 -16.03
N LEU A 273 12.71 8.82 -16.49
CA LEU A 273 12.00 8.30 -17.65
C LEU A 273 10.49 8.19 -17.39
N TYR A 274 10.10 7.77 -16.19
CA TYR A 274 8.71 7.77 -15.75
C TYR A 274 8.10 9.18 -15.77
N TRP A 275 8.76 10.16 -15.14
CA TRP A 275 8.22 11.52 -15.08
C TRP A 275 8.25 12.23 -16.43
N LEU A 276 9.22 11.94 -17.30
CA LEU A 276 9.21 12.42 -18.69
C LEU A 276 7.93 11.95 -19.41
N SER A 277 7.65 10.65 -19.36
CA SER A 277 6.46 10.06 -19.97
C SER A 277 5.16 10.59 -19.33
N ALA A 278 5.12 10.72 -18.01
CA ALA A 278 3.98 11.26 -17.28
C ALA A 278 3.70 12.72 -17.66
N CYS A 279 4.74 13.57 -17.74
CA CYS A 279 4.62 14.95 -18.17
C CYS A 279 4.09 15.05 -19.60
N LEU A 280 4.56 14.21 -20.54
CA LEU A 280 4.06 14.23 -21.91
C LEU A 280 2.59 13.78 -22.01
N ILE A 281 2.17 12.80 -21.22
CA ILE A 281 0.74 12.41 -21.09
C ILE A 281 -0.09 13.63 -20.64
N LEU A 282 0.33 14.31 -19.58
CA LEU A 282 -0.39 15.45 -19.00
C LEU A 282 -0.41 16.66 -19.95
N LEU A 283 0.72 16.97 -20.60
CA LEU A 283 0.82 18.05 -21.58
C LEU A 283 -0.06 17.78 -22.80
N ASN A 284 -0.14 16.54 -23.28
CA ASN A 284 -1.03 16.17 -24.39
C ASN A 284 -2.51 16.38 -24.04
N LEU A 285 -2.92 16.04 -22.82
CA LEU A 285 -4.29 16.30 -22.34
C LEU A 285 -4.58 17.80 -22.21
N LEU A 286 -3.62 18.59 -21.71
CA LEU A 286 -3.75 20.05 -21.60
C LEU A 286 -3.73 20.75 -22.98
N ALA A 287 -3.03 20.20 -23.96
CA ALA A 287 -2.90 20.79 -25.30
C ALA A 287 -4.10 20.52 -26.23
N GLU A 288 -5.05 19.66 -25.83
CA GLU A 288 -6.20 19.28 -26.67
C GLU A 288 -7.20 20.44 -26.86
N LYS A 289 -6.99 21.27 -27.89
CA LYS A 289 -7.79 22.48 -28.14
C LYS A 289 -9.29 22.25 -28.36
N ASN A 290 -9.67 21.04 -28.79
CA ASN A 290 -11.07 20.68 -29.05
C ASN A 290 -11.87 20.34 -27.77
N VAL A 291 -11.21 20.35 -26.61
CA VAL A 291 -11.81 20.00 -25.31
C VAL A 291 -11.89 21.24 -24.42
N PRO A 292 -13.04 21.52 -23.76
CA PRO A 292 -13.19 22.67 -22.87
C PRO A 292 -12.11 22.71 -21.79
N THR A 293 -11.63 23.91 -21.41
CA THR A 293 -10.55 24.08 -20.42
C THR A 293 -10.83 23.37 -19.11
N LYS A 294 -12.06 23.46 -18.58
CA LYS A 294 -12.48 22.75 -17.36
C LYS A 294 -12.31 21.23 -17.49
N ALA A 295 -12.65 20.67 -18.64
CA ALA A 295 -12.57 19.25 -18.91
C ALA A 295 -11.12 18.78 -19.07
N ARG A 296 -10.25 19.60 -19.70
CA ARG A 296 -8.80 19.37 -19.76
C ARG A 296 -8.17 19.36 -18.38
N LEU A 297 -8.46 20.36 -17.55
CA LEU A 297 -7.95 20.43 -16.17
C LEU A 297 -8.44 19.26 -15.32
N PHE A 298 -9.70 18.85 -15.47
CA PHE A 298 -10.25 17.68 -14.78
C PHE A 298 -9.52 16.39 -15.21
N LEU A 299 -9.38 16.15 -16.52
CA LEU A 299 -8.66 14.99 -17.05
C LEU A 299 -7.20 14.97 -16.59
N SER A 300 -6.47 16.07 -16.78
CA SER A 300 -5.08 16.16 -16.34
C SER A 300 -4.97 15.98 -14.82
N GLY A 301 -5.92 16.48 -14.04
CA GLY A 301 -5.98 16.27 -12.60
C GLY A 301 -6.13 14.80 -12.21
N ILE A 302 -7.07 14.06 -12.81
CA ILE A 302 -7.29 12.64 -12.46
C ILE A 302 -6.14 11.75 -12.95
N PHE A 303 -5.57 12.05 -14.12
CA PHE A 303 -4.35 11.39 -14.60
C PHE A 303 -3.16 11.68 -13.68
N PHE A 304 -2.99 12.95 -13.25
CA PHE A 304 -1.93 13.33 -12.33
C PHE A 304 -2.05 12.59 -11.00
N LEU A 305 -3.25 12.49 -10.43
CA LEU A 305 -3.49 11.74 -9.19
C LEU A 305 -3.08 10.27 -9.34
N PHE A 306 -3.50 9.61 -10.44
CA PHE A 306 -3.14 8.23 -10.73
C PHE A 306 -1.62 8.03 -10.94
N LEU A 307 -0.98 8.93 -11.67
CA LEU A 307 0.46 8.87 -11.94
C LEU A 307 1.28 9.19 -10.69
N LEU A 308 0.85 10.13 -9.85
CA LEU A 308 1.54 10.48 -8.61
C LEU A 308 1.49 9.32 -7.61
N ILE A 309 0.30 8.75 -7.36
CA ILE A 309 0.17 7.64 -6.39
C ILE A 309 0.92 6.38 -6.86
N SER A 310 0.91 6.11 -8.17
CA SER A 310 1.65 4.99 -8.75
C SER A 310 3.17 5.18 -8.62
N SER A 311 3.66 6.39 -8.90
CA SER A 311 5.07 6.78 -8.71
C SER A 311 5.50 6.55 -7.26
N LYS A 312 4.69 7.02 -6.31
CA LYS A 312 4.97 6.87 -4.88
C LYS A 312 4.98 5.40 -4.46
N ALA A 313 3.99 4.61 -4.90
CA ALA A 313 3.94 3.18 -4.61
C ALA A 313 5.13 2.41 -5.18
N GLY A 314 5.60 2.76 -6.39
CA GLY A 314 6.69 2.05 -7.06
C GLY A 314 8.09 2.50 -6.65
N PHE A 315 8.30 3.80 -6.40
CA PHE A 315 9.64 4.34 -6.20
C PHE A 315 9.99 4.71 -4.75
N THR A 316 9.04 4.74 -3.81
CA THR A 316 9.38 4.89 -2.38
C THR A 316 10.29 3.74 -1.95
N ARG A 317 9.82 2.49 -2.08
CA ARG A 317 10.64 1.29 -1.86
C ARG A 317 11.10 0.73 -3.20
N HIS A 318 12.06 1.41 -3.84
CA HIS A 318 12.32 1.30 -5.28
C HIS A 318 12.60 -0.13 -5.76
N PHE A 319 13.53 -0.83 -5.11
CA PHE A 319 13.91 -2.18 -5.50
C PHE A 319 12.74 -3.17 -5.35
N GLY A 320 12.40 -3.85 -6.44
CA GLY A 320 11.32 -4.84 -6.47
C GLY A 320 9.91 -4.24 -6.41
N HIS A 321 9.73 -2.92 -6.49
CA HIS A 321 8.39 -2.29 -6.55
C HIS A 321 8.23 -1.34 -7.75
N ALA A 322 9.33 -0.93 -8.41
CA ALA A 322 9.29 0.02 -9.54
C ALA A 322 8.39 -0.43 -10.71
N PHE A 323 8.13 -1.73 -10.85
CA PHE A 323 7.19 -2.25 -11.85
C PHE A 323 5.77 -1.72 -11.69
N ILE A 324 5.38 -1.27 -10.49
CA ILE A 324 4.09 -0.58 -10.25
C ILE A 324 4.03 0.69 -11.12
N SER A 325 5.08 1.51 -11.09
CA SER A 325 5.20 2.72 -11.92
C SER A 325 5.20 2.38 -13.41
N GLY A 326 5.97 1.35 -13.81
CA GLY A 326 6.04 0.87 -15.20
C GLY A 326 4.67 0.39 -15.74
N THR A 327 3.94 -0.44 -15.00
CA THR A 327 2.60 -0.88 -15.41
C THR A 327 1.61 0.28 -15.40
N SER A 328 1.69 1.19 -14.43
CA SER A 328 0.76 2.34 -14.37
C SER A 328 0.93 3.29 -15.56
N ILE A 329 2.15 3.56 -16.03
CA ILE A 329 2.34 4.45 -17.18
C ILE A 329 1.83 3.86 -18.49
N LEU A 330 1.90 2.53 -18.63
CA LEU A 330 1.22 1.81 -19.72
C LEU A 330 -0.30 1.98 -19.63
N LEU A 331 -0.89 1.75 -18.46
CA LEU A 331 -2.34 1.92 -18.29
C LEU A 331 -2.78 3.35 -18.61
N ALA A 332 -2.07 4.36 -18.12
CA ALA A 332 -2.37 5.76 -18.42
C ALA A 332 -2.26 6.05 -19.93
N SER A 333 -1.13 5.71 -20.56
CA SER A 333 -0.91 6.04 -21.97
C SER A 333 -1.92 5.37 -22.91
N PHE A 334 -2.30 4.12 -22.63
CA PHE A 334 -3.30 3.40 -23.44
C PHE A 334 -4.76 3.81 -23.16
N LEU A 335 -5.01 4.54 -22.08
CA LEU A 335 -6.30 5.22 -21.85
C LEU A 335 -6.39 6.58 -22.55
N LEU A 336 -5.29 7.18 -23.04
CA LEU A 336 -5.33 8.45 -23.77
C LEU A 336 -6.29 8.42 -24.98
N PRO A 337 -6.30 7.39 -25.86
CA PRO A 337 -7.20 7.35 -27.00
C PRO A 337 -8.70 7.27 -26.65
N PHE A 338 -9.03 7.02 -25.38
CA PHE A 338 -10.41 6.98 -24.91
C PHE A 338 -10.97 8.39 -24.65
N VAL A 339 -10.09 9.39 -24.48
CA VAL A 339 -10.45 10.77 -24.14
C VAL A 339 -9.84 11.83 -25.05
N SER A 340 -8.78 11.51 -25.79
CA SER A 340 -8.11 12.40 -26.74
C SER A 340 -7.99 11.75 -28.12
N LYS A 341 -8.18 12.54 -29.18
CA LYS A 341 -7.95 12.12 -30.57
C LYS A 341 -6.62 12.63 -31.12
N SER A 342 -5.74 13.15 -30.26
CA SER A 342 -4.44 13.70 -30.63
C SER A 342 -3.57 12.69 -31.38
N LYS A 343 -2.89 13.19 -32.43
CA LYS A 343 -1.88 12.40 -33.16
C LYS A 343 -0.68 12.03 -32.28
N TRP A 344 -0.46 12.77 -31.20
CA TRP A 344 0.61 12.52 -30.23
C TRP A 344 0.36 11.31 -29.33
N ASN A 345 -0.85 10.75 -29.31
CA ASN A 345 -1.13 9.55 -28.52
C ASN A 345 -0.21 8.38 -28.89
N ALA A 346 0.06 8.15 -30.18
CA ALA A 346 0.91 7.05 -30.64
C ALA A 346 2.38 7.18 -30.18
N PRO A 347 3.10 8.31 -30.40
CA PRO A 347 4.47 8.45 -29.90
C PRO A 347 4.55 8.45 -28.37
N ILE A 348 3.56 8.99 -27.65
CA ILE A 348 3.52 8.92 -26.18
C ILE A 348 3.37 7.48 -25.70
N ILE A 349 2.51 6.69 -26.35
CA ILE A 349 2.36 5.27 -26.07
C ILE A 349 3.67 4.53 -26.35
N ALA A 350 4.36 4.81 -27.45
CA ALA A 350 5.66 4.20 -27.75
C ALA A 350 6.72 4.51 -26.68
N LEU A 351 6.78 5.76 -26.20
CA LEU A 351 7.67 6.14 -25.10
C LEU A 351 7.25 5.48 -23.78
N ALA A 352 5.96 5.35 -23.50
CA ALA A 352 5.47 4.66 -22.31
C ALA A 352 5.81 3.16 -22.34
N ILE A 353 5.74 2.50 -23.51
CA ILE A 353 6.20 1.12 -23.70
C ILE A 353 7.70 1.02 -23.44
N TYR A 354 8.51 1.92 -24.01
CA TYR A 354 9.95 1.96 -23.74
C TYR A 354 10.24 2.17 -22.25
N SER A 355 9.54 3.11 -21.61
CA SER A 355 9.67 3.40 -20.19
C SER A 355 9.35 2.18 -19.31
N ALA A 356 8.21 1.55 -19.57
CA ALA A 356 7.78 0.39 -18.79
C ALA A 356 8.68 -0.83 -19.02
N THR A 357 9.12 -1.06 -20.25
CA THR A 357 10.06 -2.16 -20.55
C THR A 357 11.45 -1.91 -19.95
N TYR A 358 11.94 -0.68 -19.99
CA TYR A 358 13.20 -0.31 -19.32
C TYR A 358 13.10 -0.54 -17.81
N ILE A 359 12.06 0.00 -17.15
CA ILE A 359 11.86 -0.14 -15.70
C ILE A 359 11.70 -1.61 -15.31
N ASN A 360 10.80 -2.34 -15.97
CA ASN A 360 10.51 -3.73 -15.61
C ASN A 360 11.70 -4.67 -15.89
N GLY A 361 12.49 -4.34 -16.92
CA GLY A 361 13.65 -5.14 -17.35
C GLY A 361 14.82 -5.10 -16.38
N GLN A 362 14.88 -4.11 -15.47
CA GLN A 362 15.92 -4.05 -14.44
C GLN A 362 15.72 -5.07 -13.31
N TYR A 363 14.48 -5.49 -13.05
CA TYR A 363 14.16 -6.31 -11.88
C TYR A 363 13.73 -7.74 -12.25
N THR A 364 13.22 -7.94 -13.46
CA THR A 364 12.69 -9.24 -13.90
C THR A 364 12.98 -9.47 -15.37
N LYS A 365 13.17 -10.73 -15.77
CA LYS A 365 13.15 -11.09 -17.18
C LYS A 365 11.74 -10.87 -17.70
N ILE A 366 11.55 -9.86 -18.55
CA ILE A 366 10.25 -9.57 -19.16
C ILE A 366 9.92 -10.72 -20.11
N SER A 367 8.93 -11.53 -19.74
CA SER A 367 8.38 -12.59 -20.59
C SER A 367 6.86 -12.49 -20.61
N ILE A 368 6.34 -11.91 -21.70
CA ILE A 368 4.90 -11.81 -21.94
C ILE A 368 4.27 -13.20 -21.94
N GLN A 369 4.95 -14.18 -22.54
CA GLN A 369 4.51 -15.56 -22.59
C GLN A 369 4.38 -16.15 -21.18
N ASP A 370 5.36 -15.96 -20.31
CA ASP A 370 5.32 -16.54 -18.95
C ASP A 370 4.25 -15.87 -18.09
N ASN A 371 3.97 -14.58 -18.28
CA ASN A 371 2.89 -13.90 -17.56
C ASN A 371 1.51 -14.39 -17.96
N ILE A 372 1.27 -14.51 -19.28
CA ILE A 372 0.01 -15.05 -19.79
C ILE A 372 -0.11 -16.49 -19.30
N THR A 373 0.95 -17.28 -19.48
CA THR A 373 0.97 -18.68 -19.10
C THR A 373 0.70 -18.84 -17.60
N SER A 374 1.39 -18.12 -16.72
CA SER A 374 1.19 -18.20 -15.27
C SER A 374 -0.19 -17.73 -14.85
N THR A 375 -0.67 -16.58 -15.35
CA THR A 375 -1.96 -16.01 -14.96
C THR A 375 -3.12 -16.91 -15.38
N TYR A 376 -3.19 -17.27 -16.66
CA TYR A 376 -4.32 -18.03 -17.20
C TYR A 376 -4.24 -19.51 -16.88
N LYS A 377 -3.04 -20.13 -16.80
CA LYS A 377 -2.94 -21.49 -16.28
C LYS A 377 -3.33 -21.54 -14.80
N ALA A 378 -2.85 -20.62 -13.96
CA ALA A 378 -3.24 -20.60 -12.55
C ALA A 378 -4.75 -20.38 -12.38
N ALA A 379 -5.36 -19.52 -13.21
CA ALA A 379 -6.80 -19.32 -13.21
C ALA A 379 -7.57 -20.58 -13.62
N TRP A 380 -7.18 -21.21 -14.73
CA TRP A 380 -7.78 -22.45 -15.22
C TRP A 380 -7.64 -23.59 -14.20
N TYR A 381 -6.42 -23.87 -13.73
CA TYR A 381 -6.16 -24.90 -12.74
C TYR A 381 -6.92 -24.62 -11.44
N GLY A 382 -6.85 -23.39 -10.91
CA GLY A 382 -7.56 -23.02 -9.70
C GLY A 382 -9.07 -23.16 -9.82
N ALA A 383 -9.65 -22.74 -10.95
CA ALA A 383 -11.09 -22.87 -11.20
C ALA A 383 -11.50 -24.36 -11.32
N LYS A 384 -10.74 -25.15 -12.08
CA LYS A 384 -10.95 -26.59 -12.24
C LYS A 384 -10.91 -27.32 -10.89
N TYR A 385 -9.84 -27.14 -10.11
CA TYR A 385 -9.68 -27.85 -8.84
C TYR A 385 -10.69 -27.41 -7.77
N ARG A 386 -11.09 -26.14 -7.75
CA ARG A 386 -12.17 -25.68 -6.85
C ARG A 386 -13.52 -26.36 -7.17
N LEU A 387 -13.77 -26.69 -8.44
CA LEU A 387 -14.98 -27.41 -8.88
C LEU A 387 -14.89 -28.92 -8.61
N GLU A 388 -13.75 -29.54 -8.91
CA GLU A 388 -13.54 -30.99 -8.77
C GLU A 388 -13.29 -31.43 -7.33
N ASN A 389 -12.62 -30.61 -6.52
CA ASN A 389 -12.28 -30.90 -5.12
C ASN A 389 -12.45 -29.65 -4.25
N GLN A 390 -13.62 -29.54 -3.60
CA GLN A 390 -13.95 -28.41 -2.72
C GLN A 390 -12.96 -28.23 -1.55
N ASN A 391 -12.28 -29.30 -1.11
CA ASN A 391 -11.34 -29.27 0.00
C ASN A 391 -9.88 -29.03 -0.42
N TRP A 392 -9.57 -28.94 -1.73
CA TRP A 392 -8.21 -28.84 -2.25
C TRP A 392 -7.41 -27.70 -1.60
N LEU A 393 -7.98 -26.49 -1.52
CA LEU A 393 -7.28 -25.35 -0.92
C LEU A 393 -7.13 -25.47 0.58
N LYS A 394 -8.16 -25.97 1.28
CA LYS A 394 -8.08 -26.20 2.72
C LYS A 394 -6.99 -27.22 3.05
N GLN A 395 -6.94 -28.33 2.31
CA GLN A 395 -5.89 -29.35 2.45
C GLN A 395 -4.49 -28.76 2.22
N ASN A 396 -4.30 -27.98 1.15
CA ASN A 396 -3.00 -27.35 0.90
C ASN A 396 -2.64 -26.28 1.93
N PHE A 397 -3.63 -25.56 2.46
CA PHE A 397 -3.44 -24.61 3.54
C PHE A 397 -3.01 -25.32 4.83
N ASP A 398 -3.69 -26.40 5.20
CA ASP A 398 -3.34 -27.22 6.36
C ASP A 398 -1.93 -27.83 6.19
N LEU A 399 -1.57 -28.29 4.99
CA LEU A 399 -0.22 -28.74 4.67
C LEU A 399 0.83 -27.63 4.82
N ALA A 400 0.53 -26.41 4.33
CA ALA A 400 1.43 -25.27 4.45
C ALA A 400 1.62 -24.85 5.92
N LEU A 401 0.55 -24.85 6.73
CA LEU A 401 0.66 -24.60 8.17
C LEU A 401 1.44 -25.69 8.90
N ASN A 402 1.20 -26.97 8.59
CA ASN A 402 1.97 -28.06 9.18
C ASN A 402 3.46 -27.96 8.85
N TYR A 403 3.81 -27.63 7.60
CA TYR A 403 5.19 -27.39 7.20
C TYR A 403 5.84 -26.26 8.03
N LEU A 404 5.15 -25.12 8.19
CA LEU A 404 5.65 -24.00 8.99
C LEU A 404 5.80 -24.38 10.48
N LYS A 405 4.83 -25.12 11.02
CA LYS A 405 4.85 -25.61 12.39
C LYS A 405 6.05 -26.53 12.65
N GLU A 406 6.31 -27.46 11.74
CA GLU A 406 7.46 -28.38 11.81
C GLU A 406 8.79 -27.65 11.63
N GLN A 407 8.86 -26.68 10.70
CA GLN A 407 10.05 -25.90 10.44
C GLN A 407 10.50 -25.09 11.66
N ASP A 408 9.57 -24.43 12.35
CA ASP A 408 9.88 -23.58 13.50
C ASP A 408 9.97 -24.35 14.81
N ASN A 409 9.13 -25.38 14.97
CA ASN A 409 9.12 -26.29 16.12
C ASN A 409 9.14 -25.55 17.48
N PHE A 410 8.24 -24.56 17.62
CA PHE A 410 8.07 -23.82 18.85
C PHE A 410 7.60 -24.74 19.99
N PRO A 411 8.04 -24.50 21.24
CA PRO A 411 7.52 -25.20 22.41
C PRO A 411 6.03 -24.89 22.59
N ASN A 412 5.32 -25.79 23.28
CA ASN A 412 3.93 -25.54 23.66
C ASN A 412 3.86 -24.44 24.72
N LEU A 413 3.08 -23.39 24.45
CA LEU A 413 2.85 -22.25 25.35
C LEU A 413 1.34 -22.16 25.62
N PRO A 414 0.85 -22.55 26.82
CA PRO A 414 -0.59 -22.72 27.08
C PRO A 414 -1.37 -21.40 27.24
N GLY A 415 -0.68 -20.28 27.44
CA GLY A 415 -1.28 -18.95 27.65
C GLY A 415 -1.41 -18.14 26.36
N SER A 416 -1.75 -16.85 26.52
CA SER A 416 -1.72 -15.90 25.40
C SER A 416 -0.29 -15.61 24.95
N VAL A 417 -0.06 -15.56 23.64
CA VAL A 417 1.27 -15.42 23.05
C VAL A 417 1.30 -14.28 22.03
N ASP A 418 2.33 -13.44 22.09
CA ASP A 418 2.73 -12.58 20.97
C ASP A 418 4.13 -12.93 20.47
N ILE A 419 4.47 -12.48 19.26
CA ILE A 419 5.77 -12.72 18.64
C ILE A 419 6.41 -11.41 18.14
N TYR A 420 7.68 -11.27 18.42
CA TYR A 420 8.58 -10.26 17.84
C TYR A 420 9.60 -11.00 16.94
N SER A 421 9.95 -10.52 15.75
CA SER A 421 9.52 -9.27 15.13
C SER A 421 8.33 -9.44 14.17
N TYR A 422 8.50 -10.25 13.11
CA TYR A 422 7.57 -10.33 11.99
C TYR A 422 7.01 -11.72 11.68
N ARG A 423 7.29 -12.72 12.53
CA ARG A 423 7.08 -14.15 12.22
C ARG A 423 5.68 -14.67 12.62
N GLN A 424 4.63 -13.88 12.45
CA GLN A 424 3.28 -14.28 12.85
C GLN A 424 2.79 -15.55 12.13
N SER A 425 3.27 -15.82 10.91
CA SER A 425 2.96 -17.08 10.20
C SER A 425 3.34 -18.32 11.02
N ALA A 426 4.51 -18.32 11.65
CA ALA A 426 4.99 -19.41 12.48
C ALA A 426 4.15 -19.58 13.76
N LEU A 427 3.81 -18.46 14.41
CA LEU A 427 2.99 -18.48 15.63
C LEU A 427 1.57 -19.00 15.32
N ILE A 428 0.95 -18.53 14.23
CA ILE A 428 -0.38 -18.96 13.80
C ILE A 428 -0.36 -20.44 13.38
N ALA A 429 0.65 -20.86 12.62
CA ALA A 429 0.84 -22.27 12.22
C ALA A 429 1.02 -23.22 13.41
N ALA A 430 1.66 -22.76 14.49
CA ALA A 430 1.79 -23.52 15.72
C ALA A 430 0.46 -23.73 16.48
N GLY A 431 -0.62 -23.03 16.09
CA GLY A 431 -1.93 -23.12 16.74
C GLY A 431 -1.98 -22.43 18.10
N MET A 432 -1.10 -21.46 18.35
CA MET A 432 -1.03 -20.76 19.63
C MET A 432 -2.18 -19.76 19.82
N ASN A 433 -2.47 -19.43 21.08
CA ASN A 433 -3.43 -18.38 21.44
C ASN A 433 -2.83 -16.98 21.17
N TRP A 434 -2.79 -16.60 19.90
CA TRP A 434 -2.27 -15.30 19.46
C TRP A 434 -3.01 -14.12 20.10
N SER A 435 -2.25 -13.27 20.81
CA SER A 435 -2.70 -12.02 21.43
C SER A 435 -1.79 -10.87 20.98
N PRO A 436 -1.94 -10.38 19.74
CA PRO A 436 -1.02 -9.42 19.14
C PRO A 436 -0.99 -8.08 19.85
N ARG A 437 0.18 -7.44 19.85
CA ARG A 437 0.23 -5.98 20.00
C ARG A 437 -0.40 -5.26 18.79
N PRO A 438 -0.95 -4.03 18.97
CA PRO A 438 -1.66 -3.32 17.90
C PRO A 438 -0.90 -3.22 16.58
N VAL A 439 0.36 -2.76 16.61
CA VAL A 439 1.26 -2.81 15.46
C VAL A 439 2.11 -4.07 15.59
N PHE A 440 1.57 -5.19 15.11
CA PHE A 440 2.11 -6.52 15.32
C PHE A 440 3.45 -6.80 14.58
N GLN A 441 3.88 -5.90 13.71
CA GLN A 441 5.12 -5.99 12.92
C GLN A 441 6.09 -4.89 13.36
N SER A 442 7.19 -5.22 14.05
CA SER A 442 8.06 -4.19 14.66
C SER A 442 8.63 -3.19 13.63
N TYR A 443 8.95 -3.67 12.42
CA TYR A 443 9.43 -2.79 11.34
C TYR A 443 8.40 -1.74 10.89
N SER A 444 7.11 -1.97 11.19
CA SER A 444 5.97 -1.12 10.81
C SER A 444 5.60 -0.07 11.87
N VAL A 445 6.33 -0.01 12.98
CA VAL A 445 6.15 1.00 14.04
C VAL A 445 6.78 2.33 13.61
N PHE A 446 6.21 2.97 12.59
CA PHE A 446 6.85 4.08 11.88
C PHE A 446 6.94 5.40 12.64
N THR A 447 6.17 5.59 13.71
CA THR A 447 6.05 6.86 14.43
C THR A 447 6.06 6.63 15.93
N GLN A 448 6.43 7.67 16.68
CA GLN A 448 6.34 7.68 18.14
C GLN A 448 4.96 7.25 18.66
N SER A 449 3.87 7.78 18.11
CA SER A 449 2.51 7.42 18.54
C SER A 449 2.16 5.94 18.35
N LEU A 450 2.71 5.29 17.33
CA LEU A 450 2.55 3.85 17.11
C LEU A 450 3.38 3.04 18.13
N ALA A 451 4.59 3.49 18.44
CA ALA A 451 5.43 2.87 19.46
C ALA A 451 4.80 2.96 20.85
N GLU A 452 4.26 4.13 21.21
CA GLU A 452 3.52 4.35 22.45
C GLU A 452 2.27 3.47 22.54
N THR A 453 1.57 3.25 21.42
CA THR A 453 0.41 2.36 21.37
C THR A 453 0.79 0.91 21.72
N ASN A 454 1.90 0.40 21.18
CA ASN A 454 2.41 -0.93 21.54
C ASN A 454 2.88 -0.98 23.00
N ALA A 455 3.58 0.06 23.47
CA ALA A 455 4.05 0.15 24.85
C ALA A 455 2.87 0.15 25.86
N HIS A 456 1.82 0.94 25.60
CA HIS A 456 0.62 0.94 26.42
C HIS A 456 -0.07 -0.42 26.46
N TYR A 457 -0.10 -1.14 25.34
CA TYR A 457 -0.62 -2.51 25.32
C TYR A 457 0.22 -3.44 26.19
N LEU A 458 1.55 -3.40 26.10
CA LEU A 458 2.43 -4.24 26.92
C LEU A 458 2.34 -3.95 28.42
N ALA A 459 2.10 -2.69 28.79
CA ALA A 459 1.89 -2.26 30.18
C ALA A 459 0.50 -2.63 30.72
N SER A 460 -0.45 -3.01 29.86
CA SER A 460 -1.82 -3.32 30.26
C SER A 460 -1.95 -4.68 30.95
N ALA A 461 -3.06 -4.87 31.67
CA ALA A 461 -3.40 -6.18 32.25
C ALA A 461 -3.60 -7.26 31.17
N THR A 462 -4.02 -6.86 29.96
CA THR A 462 -4.31 -7.74 28.82
C THR A 462 -3.09 -8.10 27.97
N SER A 463 -1.88 -7.64 28.33
CA SER A 463 -0.66 -8.03 27.61
C SER A 463 -0.40 -9.54 27.68
N PRO A 464 0.23 -10.12 26.64
CA PRO A 464 0.37 -11.57 26.50
C PRO A 464 1.11 -12.21 27.68
N GLU A 465 0.78 -13.45 28.03
CA GLU A 465 1.50 -14.18 29.08
C GLU A 465 2.89 -14.61 28.60
N TYR A 466 3.03 -14.91 27.32
CA TYR A 466 4.28 -15.35 26.70
C TYR A 466 4.66 -14.48 25.51
N ILE A 467 5.96 -14.25 25.35
CA ILE A 467 6.52 -13.58 24.17
C ILE A 467 7.60 -14.46 23.57
N ILE A 468 7.48 -14.72 22.27
CA ILE A 468 8.57 -15.27 21.46
C ILE A 468 9.30 -14.08 20.86
N PHE A 469 10.52 -13.81 21.33
CA PHE A 469 11.28 -12.63 20.95
C PHE A 469 12.45 -13.00 20.04
N LYS A 470 12.59 -12.26 18.95
CA LYS A 470 13.72 -12.35 18.02
C LYS A 470 14.02 -10.99 17.40
N ILE A 471 15.31 -10.65 17.34
CA ILE A 471 15.80 -9.44 16.66
C ILE A 471 15.97 -9.74 15.17
N GLU A 472 15.16 -9.09 14.34
CA GLU A 472 15.14 -9.28 12.88
C GLU A 472 14.83 -7.96 12.16
N PRO A 473 15.66 -6.91 12.31
CA PRO A 473 15.42 -5.64 11.65
C PRO A 473 15.54 -5.77 10.13
N ILE A 474 14.89 -4.84 9.42
CA ILE A 474 15.01 -4.75 7.95
C ILE A 474 15.89 -3.57 7.55
N ASP A 475 16.35 -3.57 6.29
CA ASP A 475 16.98 -2.43 5.63
C ASP A 475 18.19 -1.83 6.39
N ASN A 476 18.96 -2.69 7.09
CA ASN A 476 20.10 -2.30 7.92
C ASN A 476 19.77 -1.25 9.00
N ARG A 477 18.53 -1.23 9.50
CA ARG A 477 18.15 -0.35 10.61
C ARG A 477 18.85 -0.77 11.91
N LEU A 478 19.11 0.20 12.78
CA LEU A 478 19.56 -0.10 14.13
C LEU A 478 18.50 -0.98 14.84
N PRO A 479 18.85 -2.16 15.39
CA PRO A 479 17.87 -3.13 15.85
C PRO A 479 16.87 -2.61 16.88
N SER A 480 17.35 -1.84 17.86
CA SER A 480 16.52 -1.24 18.92
C SER A 480 15.60 -0.14 18.42
N LEU A 481 15.81 0.39 17.21
CA LEU A 481 14.92 1.39 16.60
C LEU A 481 13.54 0.79 16.27
N GLU A 482 13.47 -0.51 15.95
CA GLU A 482 12.22 -1.18 15.63
C GLU A 482 11.46 -1.56 16.91
N ASP A 483 10.42 -0.77 17.22
CA ASP A 483 9.59 -0.94 18.43
C ASP A 483 10.39 -0.80 19.73
N GLY A 484 11.36 0.14 19.76
CA GLY A 484 12.29 0.32 20.87
C GLY A 484 11.64 0.67 22.21
N THR A 485 10.51 1.37 22.19
CA THR A 485 9.75 1.71 23.40
C THR A 485 9.15 0.48 24.09
N SER A 486 9.03 -0.65 23.38
CA SER A 486 8.64 -1.92 23.98
C SER A 486 9.76 -2.54 24.85
N TRP A 487 11.03 -2.24 24.60
CA TRP A 487 12.16 -2.97 25.22
C TRP A 487 12.22 -2.82 26.75
N PRO A 488 12.10 -1.62 27.35
CA PRO A 488 12.04 -1.48 28.81
C PRO A 488 10.91 -2.29 29.46
N LEU A 489 9.75 -2.38 28.78
CA LEU A 489 8.60 -3.13 29.27
C LEU A 489 8.82 -4.65 29.15
N LEU A 490 9.50 -5.11 28.10
CA LEU A 490 9.90 -6.51 27.96
C LEU A 490 10.87 -6.90 29.08
N LEU A 491 11.89 -6.07 29.35
CA LEU A 491 12.88 -6.29 30.39
C LEU A 491 12.28 -6.23 31.81
N GLY A 492 11.33 -5.33 32.04
CA GLY A 492 10.70 -5.15 33.35
C GLY A 492 9.61 -6.19 33.64
N ASN A 493 8.73 -6.45 32.68
CA ASN A 493 7.49 -7.22 32.92
C ASN A 493 7.63 -8.72 32.65
N TYR A 494 8.70 -9.16 31.98
CA TYR A 494 8.88 -10.57 31.60
C TYR A 494 10.22 -11.12 32.10
N GLN A 495 10.36 -12.44 32.15
CA GLN A 495 11.62 -13.13 32.41
C GLN A 495 11.91 -14.15 31.30
N PRO A 496 13.16 -14.27 30.85
CA PRO A 496 13.57 -15.34 29.96
C PRO A 496 13.53 -16.68 30.71
N PHE A 497 12.91 -17.68 30.11
CA PHE A 497 12.93 -19.05 30.64
C PHE A 497 13.55 -20.06 29.67
N GLN A 498 13.75 -19.67 28.40
CA GLN A 498 14.38 -20.53 27.41
C GLN A 498 14.96 -19.69 26.26
N PHE A 499 16.11 -20.13 25.72
CA PHE A 499 16.64 -19.68 24.44
C PHE A 499 16.79 -20.90 23.52
N LYS A 500 16.12 -20.90 22.37
CA LYS A 500 16.12 -22.04 21.43
C LYS A 500 15.90 -21.56 20.00
N ASN A 501 16.70 -22.08 19.06
CA ASN A 501 16.62 -21.75 17.62
C ASN A 501 16.67 -20.22 17.36
N SER A 502 17.55 -19.52 18.08
CA SER A 502 17.69 -18.05 18.03
C SER A 502 16.46 -17.25 18.47
N ASN A 503 15.47 -17.89 19.09
CA ASN A 503 14.35 -17.23 19.75
C ASN A 503 14.58 -17.22 21.27
N LEU A 504 14.27 -16.09 21.89
CA LEU A 504 14.20 -15.93 23.33
C LEU A 504 12.74 -16.04 23.76
N TYR A 505 12.44 -16.98 24.65
CA TYR A 505 11.10 -17.18 25.18
C TYR A 505 10.97 -16.50 26.53
N LEU A 506 10.04 -15.56 26.59
CA LEU A 506 9.80 -14.72 27.75
C LEU A 506 8.45 -15.09 28.37
N LYS A 507 8.39 -15.13 29.71
CA LYS A 507 7.15 -15.32 30.47
C LYS A 507 6.87 -14.11 31.34
N LYS A 508 5.63 -13.64 31.33
CA LYS A 508 5.16 -12.50 32.13
C LYS A 508 5.33 -12.80 33.63
N GLN A 509 5.86 -11.82 34.36
CA GLN A 509 6.02 -11.89 35.80
C GLN A 509 4.74 -11.45 36.52
N ALA A 510 4.40 -12.11 37.62
CA ALA A 510 3.28 -11.69 38.48
C ALA A 510 3.60 -10.38 39.22
N THR A 511 4.86 -10.19 39.60
CA THR A 511 5.39 -8.99 40.24
C THR A 511 6.59 -8.50 39.46
N ALA A 512 6.43 -7.42 38.70
CA ALA A 512 7.46 -6.86 37.86
C ALA A 512 8.17 -5.69 38.57
N PRO A 513 9.51 -5.60 38.55
CA PRO A 513 10.20 -4.37 38.92
C PRO A 513 9.77 -3.23 37.99
N LYS A 514 9.55 -2.04 38.55
CA LYS A 514 9.29 -0.84 37.75
C LYS A 514 10.60 -0.30 37.22
N LEU A 515 11.02 -0.76 36.04
CA LEU A 515 12.09 -0.13 35.29
C LEU A 515 11.60 1.23 34.77
N ASN A 516 12.34 2.30 35.06
CA ASN A 516 12.01 3.63 34.58
C ASN A 516 13.16 4.20 33.74
N LEU A 517 12.79 5.01 32.76
CA LEU A 517 13.75 5.80 32.00
C LEU A 517 13.91 7.15 32.69
N HIS A 518 15.07 7.37 33.29
CA HIS A 518 15.45 8.63 33.90
C HIS A 518 16.19 9.49 32.89
N LYS A 519 15.69 10.70 32.66
CA LYS A 519 16.33 11.64 31.76
C LYS A 519 17.66 12.13 32.34
N LEU A 520 18.75 11.97 31.59
CA LEU A 520 20.09 12.38 31.98
C LEU A 520 20.36 13.83 31.57
N ASN A 521 20.31 14.12 30.27
CA ASN A 521 20.59 15.43 29.71
C ASN A 521 19.97 15.62 28.32
N ASP A 522 19.93 16.90 27.92
CA ASP A 522 19.55 17.34 26.58
C ASP A 522 20.77 17.92 25.88
N GLU A 523 20.94 17.57 24.62
CA GLU A 523 22.02 18.08 23.79
C GLU A 523 21.48 18.58 22.44
N ARG A 524 22.15 19.58 21.88
CA ARG A 524 21.93 20.04 20.50
C ARG A 524 23.15 19.66 19.70
N ALA A 525 22.91 19.08 18.54
CA ALA A 525 23.98 18.63 17.67
C ALA A 525 23.74 19.03 16.22
N VAL A 526 24.81 18.98 15.45
CA VAL A 526 24.80 19.21 14.00
C VAL A 526 24.93 17.89 13.26
N LEU A 527 24.23 17.73 12.13
CA LEU A 527 24.39 16.55 11.28
C LEU A 527 25.86 16.42 10.82
N GLY A 528 26.41 15.21 10.92
CA GLY A 528 27.82 14.89 10.65
C GLY A 528 28.77 15.12 11.83
N GLU A 529 28.33 15.79 12.89
CA GLU A 529 29.10 15.97 14.12
C GLU A 529 29.23 14.65 14.89
N LYS A 530 30.41 14.43 15.49
CA LYS A 530 30.68 13.28 16.36
C LYS A 530 30.32 13.65 17.80
N ILE A 531 29.49 12.85 18.44
CA ILE A 531 28.91 13.09 19.76
C ILE A 531 29.35 11.97 20.69
N GLU A 532 29.94 12.34 21.83
CA GLU A 532 30.33 11.40 22.87
C GLU A 532 29.13 11.03 23.76
N LEU A 533 29.01 9.76 24.14
CA LEU A 533 27.91 9.36 25.03
C LEU A 533 28.20 9.78 26.49
N PRO A 534 27.16 10.12 27.26
CA PRO A 534 27.28 10.26 28.72
C PRO A 534 27.84 8.98 29.34
N LYS A 535 28.72 9.13 30.34
CA LYS A 535 29.22 7.98 31.11
C LYS A 535 28.11 7.47 32.04
N SER A 536 27.68 6.23 31.83
CA SER A 536 26.69 5.54 32.66
C SER A 536 27.05 4.06 32.78
N SER A 537 26.75 3.47 33.93
CA SER A 537 26.86 2.02 34.17
C SER A 537 25.60 1.25 33.80
N HIS A 538 24.54 1.94 33.38
CA HIS A 538 23.26 1.35 33.02
C HIS A 538 23.01 1.50 31.50
N PRO A 539 22.06 0.73 30.94
CA PRO A 539 21.66 0.90 29.55
C PRO A 539 21.19 2.33 29.24
N LEU A 540 21.77 2.93 28.20
CA LEU A 540 21.48 4.27 27.72
C LEU A 540 20.47 4.23 26.57
N PHE A 541 19.38 4.95 26.76
CA PHE A 541 18.34 5.16 25.75
C PHE A 541 18.45 6.58 25.19
N VAL A 542 18.00 6.75 23.96
CA VAL A 542 17.99 8.04 23.28
C VAL A 542 16.67 8.30 22.58
N GLU A 543 16.43 9.58 22.34
CA GLU A 543 15.38 10.12 21.49
C GLU A 543 15.99 11.23 20.63
N PHE A 544 15.66 11.24 19.34
CA PHE A 544 16.16 12.16 18.33
C PHE A 544 15.03 12.99 17.74
N GLU A 545 15.14 14.31 17.87
CA GLU A 545 14.23 15.26 17.20
C GLU A 545 14.88 15.80 15.92
N ILE A 546 14.88 15.00 14.86
CA ILE A 546 15.40 15.40 13.54
C ILE A 546 14.24 15.80 12.63
N GLN A 547 14.27 17.02 12.12
CA GLN A 547 13.17 17.59 11.32
C GLN A 547 13.58 17.77 9.85
N PRO A 548 12.68 17.50 8.89
CA PRO A 548 12.92 17.84 7.50
C PRO A 548 12.92 19.36 7.29
N THR A 549 13.66 19.84 6.29
CA THR A 549 13.51 21.21 5.78
C THR A 549 12.16 21.37 5.08
N LEU A 550 11.77 22.61 4.75
CA LEU A 550 10.56 22.84 3.92
C LEU A 550 10.65 22.09 2.58
N LEU A 551 11.84 22.09 1.96
CA LEU A 551 12.11 21.31 0.76
C LEU A 551 11.94 19.81 1.01
N GLY A 552 12.52 19.29 2.10
CA GLY A 552 12.37 17.90 2.51
C GLY A 552 10.90 17.46 2.68
N ARG A 553 10.05 18.33 3.25
CA ARG A 553 8.60 18.07 3.37
C ARG A 553 7.91 17.95 2.02
N ILE A 554 8.22 18.85 1.08
CA ILE A 554 7.66 18.83 -0.28
C ILE A 554 8.13 17.57 -1.01
N VAL A 555 9.42 17.24 -0.92
CA VAL A 555 10.01 16.06 -1.54
C VAL A 555 9.41 14.78 -0.95
N SER A 556 9.21 14.70 0.37
CA SER A 556 8.56 13.54 1.02
C SER A 556 7.11 13.34 0.56
N ALA A 557 6.38 14.44 0.31
CA ALA A 557 5.01 14.37 -0.20
C ALA A 557 4.95 13.77 -1.61
N LEU A 558 5.89 14.17 -2.49
CA LEU A 558 5.89 13.82 -3.92
C LEU A 558 6.71 12.55 -4.27
N TYR A 559 7.73 12.22 -3.49
CA TYR A 559 8.71 11.16 -3.79
C TYR A 559 9.20 10.44 -2.52
N LYS A 560 10.43 10.73 -2.06
CA LYS A 560 11.06 10.25 -0.81
C LYS A 560 12.23 11.15 -0.45
N THR A 561 12.46 11.35 0.85
CA THR A 561 13.61 12.10 1.37
C THR A 561 14.88 11.27 1.35
N ASP A 562 16.01 11.93 1.59
CA ASP A 562 17.31 11.27 1.65
C ASP A 562 17.42 10.45 2.94
N GLN A 563 18.06 9.28 2.89
CA GLN A 563 18.21 8.44 4.07
C GLN A 563 19.22 9.04 5.05
N LEU A 564 18.97 8.88 6.35
CA LEU A 564 19.97 9.16 7.39
C LEU A 564 20.66 7.86 7.80
N THR A 565 21.98 7.92 7.92
CA THR A 565 22.79 6.87 8.53
C THR A 565 23.38 7.37 9.85
N MET A 566 23.57 6.43 10.77
CA MET A 566 24.20 6.62 12.05
C MET A 566 25.46 5.77 12.11
N ASN A 567 26.60 6.44 12.29
CA ASN A 567 27.88 5.79 12.49
C ASN A 567 28.15 5.72 13.99
N LEU A 568 28.26 4.51 14.51
CA LEU A 568 28.58 4.22 15.90
C LEU A 568 30.07 3.86 16.01
N THR A 569 30.75 4.37 17.03
CA THR A 569 32.10 3.93 17.42
C THR A 569 32.03 3.30 18.80
N LEU A 570 32.36 2.02 18.91
CA LEU A 570 32.43 1.29 20.17
C LEU A 570 33.67 1.68 20.99
N ILE A 571 33.67 1.36 22.28
CA ILE A 571 34.84 1.60 23.15
C ILE A 571 36.10 0.83 22.71
N ASP A 572 35.93 -0.27 21.97
CA ASP A 572 37.04 -1.04 21.39
C ASP A 572 37.56 -0.45 20.06
N GLY A 573 37.01 0.68 19.63
CA GLY A 573 37.36 1.39 18.41
C GLY A 573 36.70 0.86 17.15
N LYS A 574 35.88 -0.21 17.21
CA LYS A 574 35.14 -0.68 16.03
C LYS A 574 34.04 0.28 15.65
N SER A 575 33.90 0.51 14.35
CA SER A 575 32.81 1.30 13.79
C SER A 575 31.71 0.43 13.19
N LYS A 576 30.46 0.86 13.36
CA LYS A 576 29.28 0.21 12.78
C LYS A 576 28.38 1.29 12.17
N GLU A 577 27.79 1.00 11.02
CA GLU A 577 26.86 1.91 10.35
C GLU A 577 25.46 1.30 10.30
N PHE A 578 24.48 2.07 10.72
CA PHE A 578 23.07 1.69 10.69
C PHE A 578 22.23 2.78 10.03
N ARG A 579 21.12 2.37 9.42
CA ARG A 579 20.08 3.31 8.98
C ARG A 579 19.25 3.78 10.17
N ILE A 580 18.94 5.07 10.21
CA ILE A 580 18.00 5.65 11.17
C ILE A 580 16.80 6.24 10.43
N ILE A 581 15.62 6.05 11.01
CA ILE A 581 14.36 6.64 10.56
C ILE A 581 13.99 7.75 11.55
N PRO A 582 14.06 9.04 11.18
CA PRO A 582 13.76 10.16 12.08
C PRO A 582 12.47 10.04 12.91
N ASN A 583 11.35 9.65 12.29
CA ASN A 583 10.07 9.49 12.99
C ASN A 583 10.05 8.32 13.97
N MET A 584 10.84 7.27 13.73
CA MET A 584 11.05 6.21 14.71
C MET A 584 12.01 6.67 15.81
N GLY A 585 12.98 7.51 15.46
CA GLY A 585 13.96 8.07 16.39
C GLY A 585 13.36 9.03 17.42
N GLN A 586 12.17 9.58 17.17
CA GLN A 586 11.37 10.33 18.16
C GLN A 586 10.77 9.44 19.26
N SER A 587 10.80 8.12 19.08
CA SER A 587 10.49 7.18 20.16
C SER A 587 11.77 6.81 20.92
N ARG A 588 11.66 6.48 22.21
CA ARG A 588 12.82 6.07 23.01
C ARG A 588 13.30 4.69 22.56
N PHE A 589 14.57 4.56 22.26
CA PHE A 589 15.21 3.28 21.95
C PHE A 589 16.59 3.15 22.59
N LEU A 590 17.03 1.90 22.81
CA LEU A 590 18.33 1.60 23.40
C LEU A 590 19.44 2.00 22.43
N LEU A 591 20.35 2.88 22.84
CA LEU A 591 21.56 3.19 22.08
C LEU A 591 22.73 2.32 22.55
N SER A 592 23.03 2.30 23.85
CA SER A 592 24.19 1.59 24.41
C SER A 592 23.79 0.72 25.60
N PRO A 593 24.27 -0.54 25.72
CA PRO A 593 25.17 -1.23 24.80
C PRO A 593 24.51 -1.52 23.45
N LEU A 594 25.32 -1.65 22.39
CA LEU A 594 24.83 -2.02 21.06
C LEU A 594 24.38 -3.49 21.06
N ILE A 595 23.09 -3.70 20.83
CA ILE A 595 22.47 -5.03 20.72
C ILE A 595 22.19 -5.34 19.25
N GLU A 596 22.89 -6.33 18.71
CA GLU A 596 22.80 -6.72 17.29
C GLU A 596 21.92 -7.96 17.07
N ASP A 597 21.79 -8.82 18.08
CA ASP A 597 21.04 -10.08 17.98
C ASP A 597 20.27 -10.46 19.25
N THR A 598 19.43 -11.49 19.12
CA THR A 598 18.54 -11.97 20.20
C THR A 598 19.30 -12.48 21.42
N ALA A 599 20.49 -13.05 21.26
CA ALA A 599 21.28 -13.55 22.39
C ALA A 599 21.81 -12.39 23.21
N GLU A 600 22.33 -11.35 22.55
CA GLU A 600 22.76 -10.10 23.18
C GLU A 600 21.62 -9.40 23.93
N PHE A 601 20.40 -9.38 23.36
CA PHE A 601 19.22 -8.90 24.07
C PHE A 601 18.95 -9.69 25.35
N GLY A 602 19.09 -11.02 25.31
CA GLY A 602 18.93 -11.89 26.47
C GLY A 602 19.89 -11.57 27.61
N LEU A 603 21.11 -11.09 27.29
CA LEU A 603 22.11 -10.70 28.28
C LEU A 603 21.74 -9.43 29.06
N LEU A 604 20.82 -8.58 28.54
CA LEU A 604 20.34 -7.40 29.25
C LEU A 604 19.59 -7.74 30.54
N PHE A 605 18.96 -8.92 30.64
CA PHE A 605 18.23 -9.34 31.85
C PHE A 605 19.13 -9.57 33.05
N ASN A 606 20.41 -9.90 32.83
CA ASN A 606 21.36 -10.25 33.89
C ASN A 606 22.50 -9.24 34.04
N GLN A 607 22.48 -8.13 33.27
CA GLN A 607 23.57 -7.13 33.24
C GLN A 607 24.95 -7.79 33.01
N ASP A 608 25.03 -8.68 32.02
CA ASP A 608 26.24 -9.47 31.76
C ASP A 608 27.41 -8.59 31.25
N HIS A 609 28.60 -8.78 31.84
CA HIS A 609 29.84 -8.08 31.49
C HIS A 609 30.28 -8.24 30.02
N PHE A 610 29.77 -9.24 29.30
CA PHE A 610 29.99 -9.35 27.86
C PHE A 610 29.53 -8.08 27.11
N LEU A 611 28.45 -7.46 27.58
CA LEU A 611 27.90 -6.24 26.99
C LEU A 611 28.77 -5.00 27.22
N ASP A 612 29.70 -5.03 28.18
CA ASP A 612 30.64 -3.92 28.43
C ASP A 612 31.45 -3.61 27.16
N LYS A 613 31.85 -4.65 26.40
CA LYS A 613 32.57 -4.53 25.12
C LYS A 613 31.72 -3.95 23.99
N LYS A 614 30.40 -3.93 24.15
CA LYS A 614 29.42 -3.39 23.21
C LYS A 614 29.01 -1.96 23.57
N THR A 615 29.63 -1.36 24.58
CA THR A 615 29.42 0.05 24.92
C THR A 615 29.82 0.96 23.76
N ILE A 616 28.94 1.90 23.43
CA ILE A 616 29.20 2.91 22.40
C ILE A 616 29.93 4.08 23.05
N ALA A 617 31.08 4.46 22.49
CA ALA A 617 31.83 5.63 22.93
C ALA A 617 31.27 6.92 22.31
N SER A 618 30.89 6.86 21.04
CA SER A 618 30.38 8.02 20.31
C SER A 618 29.56 7.61 19.09
N PHE A 619 28.77 8.55 18.57
CA PHE A 619 28.06 8.38 17.30
C PHE A 619 28.02 9.67 16.47
N SER A 620 27.69 9.55 15.20
CA SER A 620 27.29 10.68 14.34
C SER A 620 26.11 10.29 13.48
N ILE A 621 25.24 11.25 13.14
CA ILE A 621 24.11 11.07 12.23
C ILE A 621 24.31 11.98 11.02
N GLN A 622 24.21 11.43 9.81
CA GLN A 622 24.37 12.21 8.59
C GLN A 622 23.43 11.74 7.47
N PRO A 623 23.02 12.65 6.56
CA PRO A 623 22.38 12.25 5.31
C PRO A 623 23.37 11.53 4.39
N GLN A 624 22.90 10.56 3.61
CA GLN A 624 23.71 9.89 2.59
C GLN A 624 24.19 10.86 1.50
N HIS A 625 23.36 11.86 1.20
CA HIS A 625 23.59 12.87 0.16
C HIS A 625 23.37 14.27 0.77
N PRO A 626 24.37 14.81 1.50
CA PRO A 626 24.26 16.10 2.19
C PRO A 626 23.85 17.27 1.30
N GLU A 627 24.21 17.22 0.01
CA GLU A 627 23.91 18.25 -0.98
C GLU A 627 22.41 18.41 -1.26
N LYS A 628 21.57 17.41 -0.94
CA LYS A 628 20.12 17.46 -1.19
C LYS A 628 19.37 18.39 -0.22
N ASN A 629 19.95 18.74 0.92
CA ASN A 629 19.35 19.66 1.92
C ASN A 629 17.91 19.30 2.34
N HIS A 630 17.62 18.01 2.48
CA HIS A 630 16.29 17.51 2.88
C HIS A 630 16.04 17.61 4.39
N TRP A 631 17.09 17.69 5.20
CA TRP A 631 17.05 17.66 6.66
C TRP A 631 17.63 18.94 7.26
N GLN A 632 17.07 19.40 8.39
CA GLN A 632 17.64 20.52 9.12
C GLN A 632 19.01 20.12 9.68
N GLN A 633 19.97 21.04 9.62
CA GLN A 633 21.34 20.76 10.07
C GLN A 633 21.43 20.57 11.59
N ASN A 634 20.64 21.32 12.37
CA ASN A 634 20.59 21.19 13.82
C ASN A 634 19.46 20.26 14.24
N TYR A 635 19.72 19.41 15.23
CA TYR A 635 18.73 18.54 15.84
C TYR A 635 18.93 18.45 17.36
N ARG A 636 17.94 17.89 18.07
CA ARG A 636 18.02 17.67 19.52
C ARG A 636 18.14 16.20 19.85
N ILE A 637 18.81 15.94 20.95
CA ILE A 637 19.07 14.62 21.50
C ILE A 637 18.66 14.65 22.96
N HIS A 638 17.89 13.64 23.36
CA HIS A 638 17.53 13.42 24.76
C HIS A 638 18.12 12.08 25.20
N PHE A 639 19.00 12.11 26.20
CA PHE A 639 19.59 10.89 26.77
C PHE A 639 18.81 10.47 28.01
N TYR A 640 18.64 9.17 28.15
CA TYR A 640 17.97 8.54 29.27
C TYR A 640 18.77 7.34 29.77
N GLU A 641 18.63 7.03 31.04
CA GLU A 641 19.21 5.88 31.71
C GLU A 641 18.08 4.96 32.17
N LEU A 642 18.21 3.64 31.96
CA LEU A 642 17.27 2.64 32.46
C LEU A 642 17.71 2.15 33.84
N SER A 643 16.95 2.46 34.89
CA SER A 643 17.20 2.00 36.27
C SER A 643 15.96 1.51 37.02
#